data_AF-A0A7U6L9M0-F1
#
_entry.id   AF-A0A7U6L9M0-F1
#
_cell.length_a   1.000
_cell.length_b   1.000
_cell.length_c   1.000
_cell.angle_alpha   90.00
_cell.angle_beta   90.00
_cell.angle_gamma   90.00
#
_symmetry.space_group_name_H-M   'P 1'
#
loop_
_entity.id
_entity.type
_entity.pdbx_description
1 polymer ?
#
loop_
_entity_poly.entity_id
_entity_poly.type
_entity_poly.pdbx_seq_one_letter_code
_entity_poly.pdbx_strand_id
1 'polypeptide(L)'
;MRKDEAKFITEFLSEAGTKTENSDYFGYVLLDNYAIWAVADGFDEEEGAKVAARIAVESVIEYFMLCPRFNYDVIKEMMDYANLKVKEKQEEAQKYSLMHTSLLIVISNYNSILYGNVGNTRFYHIRGGYIVSQSKDDTIAQLLVDEEALNVSDIRFHRQRNDLLQAIGDFGKINPNIIRSPVELMEKDIFCLTTVGFWENIDEHDMENDLSRFEDKKQWLNSLEKRILASLRDNIENYTIAQVEVQAVASPEPMEKDRSKIIKKILLIIMIVVVIILFIVIWNVKRRNGILQAATQYEKLADEEILKKNFNNSIDDLKLEIGEYEKLKPKSRGIIGFFTNAEKKRNDADKKIDEINKKIGEIEKIKEAFTDIDEGNELFNNGNYDEANVKYQQAKYNLNDNTYKRDELNTEEILTTLDSRINSAVKLKEAKALEMAGDNAVNEGSFNLAKVSYKNAMDIYLANGKADYVSQIEKKIEEISDKEKTAYNGAMLAENKGDSLAQSNINSSREAYYQARQMYQVLGDTVKVGEVDNKIQELNSQQNADLQTANNLVQEGLSQITANNPAQAISILTQAKNIYQKMKDTNNVNIVGKYINQAQEFIKFESQNVEKLKAQKLEYSEKLKSQETEYSEKLKQQEIQLQQQLQAKEMEIKVQQEQMEQERQKREEISRKIENALNLEMQADQLAIDEKFEESIAKYEETKKILEEVNTDGNFGNQVAKIEGLNKKIEKIEGYLLKKNGEEDLKNKRWKDAVEKLTQAKEKLEKSGTKQNEIAEIEKKLKKAEKKANKKWWQFWKIF
;
A
#
# COMPACT_ATOMS: atom_id res chain seq x y z
N MET A 1 -80.86 -29.27 -23.80
CA MET A 1 -79.93 -29.73 -22.75
C MET A 1 -78.75 -30.40 -23.44
N ARG A 2 -77.55 -30.48 -22.84
CA ARG A 2 -76.39 -31.08 -23.55
C ARG A 2 -76.63 -32.54 -23.92
N LYS A 3 -77.42 -33.26 -23.12
CA LYS A 3 -77.94 -34.59 -23.41
C LYS A 3 -78.77 -34.68 -24.70
N ASP A 4 -79.44 -33.61 -25.12
CA ASP A 4 -80.23 -33.60 -26.36
C ASP A 4 -79.35 -33.39 -27.61
N GLU A 5 -78.18 -32.76 -27.44
CA GLU A 5 -77.18 -32.56 -28.50
C GLU A 5 -76.30 -33.81 -28.70
N ALA A 6 -76.12 -34.60 -27.64
CA ALA A 6 -75.29 -35.79 -27.63
C ALA A 6 -76.12 -37.07 -27.69
N LYS A 7 -75.52 -38.16 -28.18
CA LYS A 7 -76.16 -39.48 -28.21
C LYS A 7 -75.18 -40.54 -27.75
N PHE A 8 -75.32 -40.98 -26.50
CA PHE A 8 -74.47 -41.97 -25.86
C PHE A 8 -75.29 -43.25 -25.65
N ILE A 9 -74.80 -44.38 -26.15
CA ILE A 9 -75.46 -45.68 -26.01
C ILE A 9 -74.63 -46.55 -25.08
N THR A 10 -75.20 -46.95 -23.95
CA THR A 10 -74.54 -47.81 -22.97
C THR A 10 -75.05 -49.24 -23.12
N GLU A 11 -74.16 -50.19 -23.38
CA GLU A 11 -74.44 -51.63 -23.27
C GLU A 11 -73.47 -52.21 -22.26
N PHE A 12 -73.89 -53.22 -21.51
CA PHE A 12 -73.02 -53.87 -20.54
C PHE A 12 -73.32 -55.36 -20.43
N LEU A 13 -72.35 -56.07 -19.91
CA LEU A 13 -72.41 -57.48 -19.53
C LEU A 13 -71.82 -57.59 -18.13
N SER A 14 -72.47 -58.35 -17.24
CA SER A 14 -72.00 -58.56 -15.88
C SER A 14 -72.47 -59.93 -15.39
N GLU A 15 -71.53 -60.84 -15.15
CA GLU A 15 -71.82 -62.23 -14.84
C GLU A 15 -70.95 -62.76 -13.70
N ALA A 16 -71.46 -63.77 -12.99
CA ALA A 16 -70.78 -64.37 -11.85
C ALA A 16 -69.52 -65.19 -12.23
N GLY A 17 -69.33 -65.52 -13.51
CA GLY A 17 -68.27 -66.44 -13.94
C GLY A 17 -68.49 -67.84 -13.34
N THR A 18 -67.44 -68.43 -12.77
CA THR A 18 -67.55 -69.72 -12.05
C THR A 18 -67.89 -69.56 -10.56
N LYS A 19 -68.11 -68.33 -10.07
CA LYS A 19 -68.47 -68.06 -8.67
C LYS A 19 -69.95 -68.28 -8.41
N THR A 20 -70.30 -68.46 -7.14
CA THR A 20 -71.69 -68.66 -6.70
C THR A 20 -72.54 -67.40 -6.81
N GLU A 21 -71.92 -66.23 -6.72
CA GLU A 21 -72.59 -64.95 -6.85
C GLU A 21 -71.70 -63.94 -7.61
N ASN A 22 -72.35 -62.93 -8.19
CA ASN A 22 -71.70 -61.80 -8.81
C ASN A 22 -71.51 -60.67 -7.79
N SER A 23 -70.25 -60.38 -7.45
CA SER A 23 -69.83 -59.31 -6.54
C SER A 23 -69.43 -58.03 -7.27
N ASP A 24 -69.52 -58.01 -8.60
CA ASP A 24 -69.41 -56.77 -9.37
C ASP A 24 -70.70 -55.96 -9.29
N TYR A 25 -70.58 -54.64 -9.45
CA TYR A 25 -71.73 -53.77 -9.60
C TYR A 25 -71.45 -52.66 -10.62
N PHE A 26 -72.40 -52.44 -11.52
CA PHE A 26 -72.33 -51.37 -12.52
C PHE A 26 -73.58 -50.50 -12.44
N GLY A 27 -73.38 -49.19 -12.52
CA GLY A 27 -74.45 -48.22 -12.52
C GLY A 27 -74.10 -46.98 -13.33
N TYR A 28 -75.11 -46.33 -13.89
CA TYR A 28 -74.93 -45.07 -14.61
C TYR A 28 -76.19 -44.20 -14.55
N VAL A 29 -75.98 -42.89 -14.70
CA VAL A 29 -77.06 -41.90 -14.79
C VAL A 29 -76.71 -40.86 -15.86
N LEU A 30 -77.68 -40.57 -16.73
CA LEU A 30 -77.59 -39.54 -17.76
C LEU A 30 -78.45 -38.33 -17.37
N LEU A 31 -77.82 -37.30 -16.78
CA LEU A 31 -78.46 -36.03 -16.43
C LEU A 31 -78.48 -35.09 -17.64
N ASP A 32 -79.17 -33.96 -17.52
CA ASP A 32 -79.38 -33.00 -18.61
C ASP A 32 -78.07 -32.45 -19.21
N ASN A 33 -77.09 -32.16 -18.35
CA ASN A 33 -75.83 -31.53 -18.76
C ASN A 33 -74.59 -32.39 -18.51
N TYR A 34 -74.74 -33.47 -17.74
CA TYR A 34 -73.65 -34.36 -17.38
C TYR A 34 -74.10 -35.81 -17.33
N ALA A 35 -73.15 -36.73 -17.36
CA ALA A 35 -73.39 -38.15 -17.21
C ALA A 35 -72.32 -38.76 -16.30
N ILE A 36 -72.68 -39.85 -15.61
CA ILE A 36 -71.77 -40.64 -14.79
C ILE A 36 -71.98 -42.13 -15.07
N TRP A 37 -70.87 -42.86 -15.17
CA TRP A 37 -70.81 -44.31 -15.17
C TRP A 37 -69.85 -44.73 -14.07
N ALA A 38 -70.21 -45.77 -13.32
CA ALA A 38 -69.34 -46.34 -12.31
C ALA A 38 -69.42 -47.86 -12.34
N VAL A 39 -68.27 -48.52 -12.25
CA VAL A 39 -68.17 -49.97 -12.07
C VAL A 39 -67.31 -50.26 -10.85
N ALA A 40 -67.72 -51.27 -10.09
CA ALA A 40 -66.99 -51.75 -8.94
C ALA A 40 -66.84 -53.27 -8.97
N ASP A 41 -65.73 -53.75 -8.44
CA ASP A 41 -65.39 -55.17 -8.27
C ASP A 41 -65.14 -55.39 -6.78
N GLY A 42 -66.05 -56.11 -6.12
CA GLY A 42 -65.99 -56.36 -4.68
C GLY A 42 -65.22 -57.64 -4.37
N PHE A 43 -64.32 -57.59 -3.39
CA PHE A 43 -63.52 -58.75 -2.99
C PHE A 43 -63.38 -58.83 -1.45
N ASP A 44 -63.64 -60.03 -0.90
CA ASP A 44 -63.20 -60.64 0.39
C ASP A 44 -63.95 -61.99 0.59
N GLU A 45 -63.70 -62.76 1.66
CA GLU A 45 -64.20 -64.14 1.89
C GLU A 45 -65.71 -64.28 2.30
N GLU A 46 -66.55 -63.25 2.15
CA GLU A 46 -67.96 -63.28 2.63
C GLU A 46 -68.97 -62.50 1.76
N GLU A 47 -70.27 -62.54 2.11
CA GLU A 47 -71.38 -61.73 1.52
C GLU A 47 -71.07 -60.22 1.40
N GLY A 48 -70.05 -59.72 2.10
CA GLY A 48 -69.65 -58.32 2.12
C GLY A 48 -69.15 -57.78 0.76
N ALA A 49 -68.53 -58.61 -0.08
CA ALA A 49 -67.94 -58.18 -1.35
C ALA A 49 -68.96 -57.49 -2.28
N LYS A 50 -70.07 -58.17 -2.57
CA LYS A 50 -71.20 -57.64 -3.33
C LYS A 50 -71.81 -56.39 -2.71
N VAL A 51 -71.86 -56.33 -1.38
CA VAL A 51 -72.40 -55.18 -0.64
C VAL A 51 -71.48 -53.96 -0.79
N ALA A 52 -70.16 -54.14 -0.72
CA ALA A 52 -69.18 -53.07 -0.90
C ALA A 52 -69.28 -52.46 -2.30
N ALA A 53 -69.27 -53.30 -3.35
CA ALA A 53 -69.36 -52.84 -4.74
C ALA A 53 -70.65 -52.04 -5.00
N ARG A 54 -71.79 -52.56 -4.52
CA ARG A 54 -73.08 -51.87 -4.63
C ARG A 54 -73.09 -50.52 -3.92
N ILE A 55 -72.64 -50.48 -2.66
CA ILE A 55 -72.61 -49.23 -1.87
C ILE A 55 -71.69 -48.21 -2.52
N ALA A 56 -70.51 -48.62 -3.00
CA ALA A 56 -69.57 -47.72 -3.64
C ALA A 56 -70.19 -47.04 -4.88
N VAL A 57 -70.79 -47.82 -5.79
CA VAL A 57 -71.43 -47.30 -7.01
C VAL A 57 -72.67 -46.46 -6.70
N GLU A 58 -73.55 -46.91 -5.80
CA GLU A 58 -74.72 -46.14 -5.38
C GLU A 58 -74.32 -44.79 -4.77
N SER A 59 -73.29 -44.77 -3.92
CA SER A 59 -72.81 -43.56 -3.24
C SER A 59 -72.24 -42.53 -4.21
N VAL A 60 -71.48 -42.94 -5.22
CA VAL A 60 -70.93 -41.99 -6.21
C VAL A 60 -72.01 -41.44 -7.13
N ILE A 61 -72.99 -42.27 -7.52
CA ILE A 61 -74.13 -41.82 -8.31
C ILE A 61 -74.98 -40.83 -7.50
N GLU A 62 -75.27 -41.13 -6.23
CA GLU A 62 -76.00 -40.23 -5.32
C GLU A 62 -75.28 -38.89 -5.18
N TYR A 63 -73.98 -38.90 -4.86
CA TYR A 63 -73.19 -37.68 -4.72
C TYR A 63 -73.18 -36.85 -6.02
N PHE A 64 -73.05 -37.51 -7.17
CA PHE A 64 -73.05 -36.85 -8.47
C PHE A 64 -74.41 -36.22 -8.81
N MET A 65 -75.51 -36.89 -8.50
CA MET A 65 -76.86 -36.37 -8.70
C MET A 65 -77.13 -35.12 -7.86
N LEU A 66 -76.57 -35.06 -6.64
CA LEU A 66 -76.68 -33.90 -5.75
C LEU A 66 -75.77 -32.74 -6.17
N CYS A 67 -74.58 -33.03 -6.69
CA CYS A 67 -73.55 -32.04 -7.01
C CYS A 67 -72.93 -32.26 -8.41
N PRO A 68 -73.72 -32.18 -9.50
CA PRO A 68 -73.24 -32.50 -10.83
C PRO A 68 -72.24 -31.45 -11.33
N ARG A 69 -70.98 -31.86 -11.47
CA ARG A 69 -69.85 -31.03 -11.92
C ARG A 69 -68.95 -31.84 -12.85
N PHE A 70 -68.13 -31.14 -13.64
CA PHE A 70 -67.13 -31.76 -14.51
C PHE A 70 -65.74 -31.17 -14.23
N ASN A 71 -65.04 -31.73 -13.25
CA ASN A 71 -63.65 -31.38 -12.92
C ASN A 71 -62.98 -32.51 -12.12
N TYR A 72 -61.67 -32.39 -11.89
CA TYR A 72 -60.89 -33.34 -11.10
C TYR A 72 -61.42 -33.50 -9.66
N ASP A 73 -61.77 -32.39 -9.01
CA ASP A 73 -62.09 -32.38 -7.57
C ASP A 73 -63.36 -33.17 -7.27
N VAL A 74 -64.39 -33.10 -8.13
CA VAL A 74 -65.63 -33.86 -7.90
C VAL A 74 -65.42 -35.39 -7.99
N ILE A 75 -64.53 -35.89 -8.85
CA ILE A 75 -64.21 -37.34 -8.88
C ILE A 75 -63.57 -37.77 -7.56
N LYS A 76 -62.63 -36.97 -7.07
CA LYS A 76 -61.96 -37.24 -5.79
C LYS A 76 -62.94 -37.21 -4.63
N GLU A 77 -63.80 -36.20 -4.58
CA GLU A 77 -64.84 -36.07 -3.55
C GLU A 77 -65.81 -37.26 -3.58
N MET A 78 -66.24 -37.71 -4.76
CA MET A 78 -67.11 -38.89 -4.91
C MET A 78 -66.44 -40.16 -4.39
N MET A 79 -65.16 -40.38 -4.70
CA MET A 79 -64.42 -41.56 -4.22
C MET A 79 -64.18 -41.50 -2.71
N ASP A 80 -63.83 -40.33 -2.17
CA ASP A 80 -63.69 -40.12 -0.72
C ASP A 80 -65.04 -40.39 -0.01
N TYR A 81 -66.16 -39.97 -0.62
CA TYR A 81 -67.51 -40.23 -0.12
C TYR A 81 -67.89 -41.71 -0.18
N ALA A 82 -67.61 -42.41 -1.29
CA ALA A 82 -67.82 -43.85 -1.41
C ALA A 82 -67.00 -44.63 -0.39
N ASN A 83 -65.74 -44.25 -0.16
CA ASN A 83 -64.90 -44.85 0.88
C ASN A 83 -65.49 -44.64 2.27
N LEU A 84 -66.02 -43.45 2.56
CA LEU A 84 -66.71 -43.20 3.82
C LEU A 84 -67.93 -44.12 3.98
N LYS A 85 -68.76 -44.25 2.95
CA LYS A 85 -69.99 -45.09 3.01
C LYS A 85 -69.71 -46.58 3.15
N VAL A 86 -68.69 -47.10 2.47
CA VAL A 86 -68.27 -48.49 2.65
C VAL A 86 -67.74 -48.72 4.06
N LYS A 87 -66.94 -47.80 4.61
CA LYS A 87 -66.46 -47.89 6.01
C LYS A 87 -67.57 -47.82 7.06
N GLU A 88 -68.52 -46.89 6.90
CA GLU A 88 -69.70 -46.82 7.77
C GLU A 88 -70.41 -48.19 7.82
N LYS A 89 -70.49 -48.89 6.69
CA LYS A 89 -71.09 -50.22 6.62
C LYS A 89 -70.21 -51.33 7.19
N GLN A 90 -68.88 -51.25 7.06
CA GLN A 90 -67.92 -52.17 7.70
C GLN A 90 -68.07 -52.14 9.23
N GLU A 91 -68.42 -50.99 9.81
CA GLU A 91 -68.61 -50.80 11.26
C GLU A 91 -69.96 -51.34 11.78
N GLU A 92 -70.95 -51.59 10.92
CA GLU A 92 -72.29 -52.03 11.34
C GLU A 92 -72.34 -53.48 11.88
N ALA A 93 -71.53 -54.38 11.33
CA ALA A 93 -71.52 -55.79 11.71
C ALA A 93 -70.19 -56.47 11.34
N GLN A 94 -69.77 -57.45 12.15
CA GLN A 94 -68.53 -58.20 11.93
C GLN A 94 -68.45 -58.84 10.53
N LYS A 95 -69.59 -59.29 9.97
CA LYS A 95 -69.62 -59.91 8.62
C LYS A 95 -69.34 -58.94 7.46
N TYR A 96 -69.24 -57.65 7.73
CA TYR A 96 -68.88 -56.62 6.75
C TYR A 96 -67.51 -56.02 7.03
N SER A 97 -66.82 -56.38 8.12
CA SER A 97 -65.64 -55.65 8.58
C SER A 97 -64.45 -55.71 7.62
N LEU A 98 -64.44 -56.71 6.73
CA LEU A 98 -63.37 -56.93 5.75
C LEU A 98 -63.80 -56.58 4.32
N MET A 99 -65.02 -56.09 4.07
CA MET A 99 -65.45 -55.87 2.69
C MET A 99 -64.67 -54.72 2.03
N HIS A 100 -64.10 -54.96 0.85
CA HIS A 100 -63.42 -53.94 0.06
C HIS A 100 -63.89 -54.01 -1.40
N THR A 101 -63.65 -52.94 -2.16
CA THR A 101 -63.99 -52.92 -3.58
C THR A 101 -63.07 -52.01 -4.39
N SER A 102 -62.72 -52.44 -5.59
CA SER A 102 -62.10 -51.60 -6.62
C SER A 102 -63.20 -50.77 -7.27
N LEU A 103 -62.95 -49.51 -7.61
CA LEU A 103 -63.97 -48.59 -8.14
C LEU A 103 -63.40 -47.75 -9.27
N LEU A 104 -64.08 -47.73 -10.42
CA LEU A 104 -63.80 -46.86 -11.55
C LEU A 104 -65.02 -45.98 -11.81
N ILE A 105 -64.79 -44.67 -11.92
CA ILE A 105 -65.80 -43.66 -12.24
C ILE A 105 -65.42 -42.96 -13.53
N VAL A 106 -66.39 -42.77 -14.43
CA VAL A 106 -66.29 -41.92 -15.61
C VAL A 106 -67.40 -40.87 -15.52
N ILE A 107 -67.05 -39.58 -15.55
CA ILE A 107 -68.01 -38.49 -15.70
C ILE A 107 -67.85 -37.83 -17.07
N SER A 108 -68.94 -37.32 -17.62
CA SER A 108 -68.96 -36.61 -18.89
C SER A 108 -69.77 -35.33 -18.81
N ASN A 109 -69.35 -34.30 -19.54
CA ASN A 109 -70.19 -33.15 -19.90
C ASN A 109 -70.75 -33.28 -21.33
N TYR A 110 -70.87 -34.51 -21.85
CA TYR A 110 -71.29 -34.85 -23.22
C TYR A 110 -70.37 -34.37 -24.36
N ASN A 111 -69.29 -33.65 -24.06
CA ASN A 111 -68.25 -33.28 -25.03
C ASN A 111 -66.91 -33.92 -24.69
N SER A 112 -66.62 -34.05 -23.40
CA SER A 112 -65.40 -34.64 -22.87
C SER A 112 -65.74 -35.60 -21.72
N ILE A 113 -64.77 -36.45 -21.36
CA ILE A 113 -64.84 -37.30 -20.17
C ILE A 113 -63.67 -37.02 -19.23
N LEU A 114 -63.91 -37.26 -17.95
CA LEU A 114 -62.89 -37.43 -16.93
C LEU A 114 -63.16 -38.76 -16.26
N TYR A 115 -62.12 -39.50 -15.94
CA TYR A 115 -62.24 -40.75 -15.22
C TYR A 115 -61.22 -40.82 -14.10
N GLY A 116 -61.51 -41.67 -13.13
CA GLY A 116 -60.51 -42.14 -12.20
C GLY A 116 -60.86 -43.48 -11.61
N ASN A 117 -59.86 -44.17 -11.10
CA ASN A 117 -60.01 -45.48 -10.49
C ASN A 117 -59.25 -45.58 -9.17
N VAL A 118 -59.70 -46.51 -8.33
CA VAL A 118 -59.02 -47.04 -7.15
C VAL A 118 -59.07 -48.55 -7.27
N GLY A 119 -57.94 -49.22 -7.08
CA GLY A 119 -57.81 -50.65 -7.27
C GLY A 119 -57.60 -51.03 -8.74
N ASN A 120 -58.13 -52.16 -9.17
CA ASN A 120 -57.83 -52.80 -10.46
C ASN A 120 -59.04 -52.91 -11.42
N THR A 121 -60.07 -52.09 -11.22
CA THR A 121 -61.04 -51.80 -12.27
C THR A 121 -60.42 -50.87 -13.31
N ARG A 122 -60.67 -51.15 -14.59
CA ARG A 122 -59.86 -50.61 -15.68
C ARG A 122 -60.70 -49.92 -16.75
N PHE A 123 -60.26 -48.72 -17.12
CA PHE A 123 -60.83 -47.91 -18.18
C PHE A 123 -60.08 -48.15 -19.49
N TYR A 124 -60.81 -48.26 -20.60
CA TYR A 124 -60.27 -48.25 -21.95
C TYR A 124 -60.98 -47.20 -22.80
N HIS A 125 -60.23 -46.45 -23.61
CA HIS A 125 -60.77 -45.56 -24.64
C HIS A 125 -60.35 -46.07 -26.00
N ILE A 126 -61.33 -46.31 -26.87
CA ILE A 126 -61.18 -46.83 -28.21
C ILE A 126 -61.57 -45.74 -29.19
N ARG A 127 -60.68 -45.46 -30.15
CA ARG A 127 -60.91 -44.49 -31.23
C ARG A 127 -60.44 -45.07 -32.55
N GLY A 128 -61.31 -45.02 -33.55
CA GLY A 128 -61.01 -45.60 -34.87
C GLY A 128 -60.81 -47.11 -34.85
N GLY A 129 -61.37 -47.81 -33.86
CA GLY A 129 -61.25 -49.27 -33.69
C GLY A 129 -60.05 -49.74 -32.88
N TYR A 130 -59.20 -48.83 -32.38
CA TYR A 130 -58.01 -49.16 -31.59
C TYR A 130 -58.07 -48.54 -30.19
N ILE A 131 -57.50 -49.22 -29.20
CA ILE A 131 -57.35 -48.70 -27.84
C ILE A 131 -56.27 -47.62 -27.85
N VAL A 132 -56.68 -46.38 -27.56
CA VAL A 132 -55.80 -45.19 -27.56
C VAL A 132 -55.39 -44.75 -26.16
N SER A 133 -56.13 -45.14 -25.12
CA SER A 133 -55.71 -44.95 -23.73
C SER A 133 -56.33 -45.98 -22.80
N GLN A 134 -55.65 -46.21 -21.67
CA GLN A 134 -56.03 -47.16 -20.62
C GLN A 134 -55.66 -46.56 -19.25
N SER A 135 -56.45 -46.83 -18.21
CA SER A 135 -56.10 -46.46 -16.83
C SER A 135 -54.94 -47.30 -16.29
N LYS A 136 -54.30 -46.81 -15.22
CA LYS A 136 -53.32 -47.59 -14.46
C LYS A 136 -54.01 -48.25 -13.26
N ASP A 137 -53.69 -49.50 -13.00
CA ASP A 137 -54.25 -50.23 -11.86
C ASP A 137 -53.50 -49.87 -10.57
N ASP A 138 -54.17 -49.82 -9.41
CA ASP A 138 -53.49 -49.73 -8.11
C ASP A 138 -53.09 -51.12 -7.62
N THR A 139 -52.16 -51.77 -8.31
CA THR A 139 -51.69 -53.14 -7.99
C THR A 139 -50.18 -53.21 -7.88
N ILE A 140 -49.68 -54.23 -7.17
CA ILE A 140 -48.24 -54.56 -7.16
C ILE A 140 -47.75 -54.85 -8.59
N ALA A 141 -48.54 -55.53 -9.42
CA ALA A 141 -48.17 -55.79 -10.81
C ALA A 141 -48.01 -54.49 -11.62
N GLN A 142 -48.87 -53.49 -11.42
CA GLN A 142 -48.73 -52.19 -12.06
C GLN A 142 -47.48 -51.43 -11.59
N LEU A 143 -47.10 -51.52 -10.30
CA LEU A 143 -45.83 -50.92 -9.84
C LEU A 143 -44.62 -51.52 -10.56
N LEU A 144 -44.61 -52.84 -10.76
CA LEU A 144 -43.54 -53.50 -11.51
C LEU A 144 -43.50 -53.02 -12.98
N VAL A 145 -44.66 -52.72 -13.58
CA VAL A 145 -44.71 -52.11 -14.91
C VAL A 145 -44.20 -50.68 -14.90
N ASP A 146 -44.59 -49.88 -13.91
CA ASP A 146 -44.15 -48.50 -13.75
C ASP A 146 -42.63 -48.40 -13.48
N GLU A 147 -42.04 -49.43 -12.89
CA GLU A 147 -40.59 -49.60 -12.69
C GLU A 147 -39.86 -50.29 -13.86
N GLU A 148 -40.55 -50.50 -15.00
CA GLU A 148 -40.01 -51.17 -16.21
C GLU A 148 -39.54 -52.62 -15.96
N ALA A 149 -39.98 -53.27 -14.87
CA ALA A 149 -39.66 -54.64 -14.49
C ALA A 149 -40.64 -55.69 -15.06
N LEU A 150 -41.82 -55.26 -15.52
CA LEU A 150 -42.86 -56.07 -16.15
C LEU A 150 -43.43 -55.32 -17.36
N ASN A 151 -43.83 -56.00 -18.44
CA ASN A 151 -44.57 -55.32 -19.52
C ASN A 151 -46.06 -55.22 -19.17
N VAL A 152 -46.74 -54.20 -19.68
CA VAL A 152 -48.20 -54.00 -19.49
C VAL A 152 -49.00 -55.25 -19.88
N SER A 153 -48.65 -55.88 -21.01
CA SER A 153 -49.30 -57.11 -21.51
C SER A 153 -49.17 -58.29 -20.55
N ASP A 154 -48.16 -58.29 -19.69
CA ASP A 154 -47.82 -59.40 -18.81
C ASP A 154 -48.56 -59.32 -17.47
N ILE A 155 -49.19 -58.18 -17.12
CA ILE A 155 -49.97 -58.00 -15.88
C ILE A 155 -51.02 -59.11 -15.73
N ARG A 156 -51.73 -59.46 -16.81
CA ARG A 156 -52.83 -60.44 -16.80
C ARG A 156 -52.42 -61.87 -16.44
N PHE A 157 -51.13 -62.18 -16.56
CA PHE A 157 -50.54 -63.47 -16.20
C PHE A 157 -49.77 -63.40 -14.87
N HIS A 158 -49.59 -62.21 -14.30
CA HIS A 158 -48.83 -62.04 -13.07
C HIS A 158 -49.62 -62.55 -11.86
N ARG A 159 -48.91 -63.21 -10.93
CA ARG A 159 -49.54 -63.77 -9.71
C ARG A 159 -50.10 -62.70 -8.78
N GLN A 160 -49.48 -61.50 -8.77
CA GLN A 160 -49.83 -60.36 -7.91
C GLN A 160 -50.70 -59.31 -8.63
N ARG A 161 -51.42 -59.72 -9.69
CA ARG A 161 -52.27 -58.82 -10.47
C ARG A 161 -53.49 -58.31 -9.69
N ASN A 162 -53.84 -58.99 -8.60
CA ASN A 162 -54.94 -58.64 -7.69
C ASN A 162 -54.43 -58.20 -6.30
N ASP A 163 -53.11 -58.08 -6.11
CA ASP A 163 -52.54 -57.54 -4.87
C ASP A 163 -52.66 -56.01 -4.94
N LEU A 164 -53.75 -55.48 -4.38
CA LEU A 164 -54.05 -54.04 -4.44
C LEU A 164 -53.16 -53.21 -3.50
N LEU A 165 -52.84 -52.00 -3.94
CA LEU A 165 -52.18 -50.99 -3.12
C LEU A 165 -53.17 -50.16 -2.31
N GLN A 166 -54.36 -49.98 -2.87
CA GLN A 166 -55.46 -49.26 -2.26
C GLN A 166 -56.79 -49.76 -2.81
N ALA A 167 -57.82 -49.72 -1.97
CA ALA A 167 -59.20 -50.06 -2.28
C ALA A 167 -60.19 -49.13 -1.58
N ILE A 168 -61.42 -49.09 -2.07
CA ILE A 168 -62.54 -48.51 -1.32
C ILE A 168 -62.87 -49.45 -0.16
N GLY A 169 -62.93 -48.92 1.05
CA GLY A 169 -63.00 -49.67 2.31
C GLY A 169 -61.72 -49.54 3.15
N ASP A 170 -60.61 -49.06 2.58
CA ASP A 170 -59.34 -48.96 3.30
C ASP A 170 -59.36 -47.93 4.43
N PHE A 171 -58.66 -48.26 5.52
CA PHE A 171 -58.41 -47.36 6.64
C PHE A 171 -57.54 -46.16 6.21
N GLY A 172 -58.10 -44.95 6.35
CA GLY A 172 -57.40 -43.70 6.04
C GLY A 172 -57.95 -42.99 4.81
N LYS A 173 -57.09 -42.16 4.19
CA LYS A 173 -57.43 -41.37 3.01
C LYS A 173 -56.89 -42.08 1.76
N ILE A 174 -57.79 -42.41 0.84
CA ILE A 174 -57.43 -42.96 -0.47
C ILE A 174 -56.82 -41.88 -1.36
N ASN A 175 -55.99 -42.29 -2.32
CA ASN A 175 -55.40 -41.39 -3.30
C ASN A 175 -55.69 -41.89 -4.73
N PRO A 176 -56.90 -41.63 -5.25
CA PRO A 176 -57.33 -42.22 -6.51
C PRO A 176 -56.52 -41.77 -7.73
N ASN A 177 -56.41 -42.66 -8.71
CA ASN A 177 -55.80 -42.38 -10.01
C ASN A 177 -56.78 -41.64 -10.90
N ILE A 178 -56.75 -40.30 -10.87
CA ILE A 178 -57.65 -39.44 -11.65
C ILE A 178 -56.90 -38.76 -12.78
N ILE A 179 -57.44 -38.80 -13.99
CA ILE A 179 -56.84 -38.09 -15.13
C ILE A 179 -56.91 -36.57 -14.92
N ARG A 180 -55.79 -35.87 -15.16
CA ARG A 180 -55.69 -34.42 -14.89
C ARG A 180 -56.35 -33.54 -15.96
N SER A 181 -56.45 -34.04 -17.18
CA SER A 181 -56.96 -33.30 -18.33
C SER A 181 -58.17 -34.05 -18.90
N PRO A 182 -59.29 -33.35 -19.18
CA PRO A 182 -60.42 -33.95 -19.87
C PRO A 182 -60.02 -34.59 -21.19
N VAL A 183 -60.54 -35.77 -21.46
CA VAL A 183 -60.42 -36.43 -22.77
C VAL A 183 -61.57 -35.93 -23.64
N GLU A 184 -61.26 -35.18 -24.68
CA GLU A 184 -62.25 -34.73 -25.66
C GLU A 184 -62.75 -35.92 -26.49
N LEU A 185 -64.07 -36.10 -26.53
CA LEU A 185 -64.70 -37.19 -27.25
C LEU A 185 -64.94 -36.81 -28.72
N MET A 186 -64.86 -37.81 -29.58
CA MET A 186 -65.25 -37.72 -30.99
C MET A 186 -66.41 -38.66 -31.28
N GLU A 187 -67.16 -38.37 -32.36
CA GLU A 187 -68.14 -39.32 -32.86
C GLU A 187 -67.47 -40.66 -33.18
N LYS A 188 -68.15 -41.75 -32.82
CA LYS A 188 -67.71 -43.16 -32.90
C LYS A 188 -66.62 -43.55 -31.90
N ASP A 189 -66.25 -42.67 -30.97
CA ASP A 189 -65.47 -43.12 -29.82
C ASP A 189 -66.27 -44.12 -28.99
N ILE A 190 -65.55 -45.07 -28.41
CA ILE A 190 -66.10 -46.02 -27.44
C ILE A 190 -65.22 -45.93 -26.20
N PHE A 191 -65.82 -45.89 -25.02
CA PHE A 191 -65.07 -46.12 -23.79
C PHE A 191 -65.68 -47.27 -23.00
N CYS A 192 -64.81 -48.05 -22.36
CA CYS A 192 -65.18 -49.25 -21.62
C CYS A 192 -64.74 -49.13 -20.16
N LEU A 193 -65.59 -49.59 -19.26
CA LEU A 193 -65.31 -49.80 -17.85
C LEU A 193 -65.30 -51.32 -17.63
N THR A 194 -64.23 -51.85 -17.04
CA THR A 194 -64.03 -53.30 -16.90
C THR A 194 -63.59 -53.70 -15.49
N THR A 195 -64.00 -54.88 -15.05
CA THR A 195 -63.54 -55.53 -13.80
C THR A 195 -62.53 -56.63 -14.09
N VAL A 196 -61.93 -57.21 -13.05
CA VAL A 196 -60.79 -58.11 -13.15
C VAL A 196 -61.07 -59.32 -14.03
N GLY A 197 -62.20 -59.98 -13.83
CA GLY A 197 -62.56 -61.19 -14.59
C GLY A 197 -62.67 -60.95 -16.09
N PHE A 198 -62.89 -59.70 -16.53
CA PHE A 198 -62.90 -59.36 -17.95
C PHE A 198 -61.46 -59.23 -18.49
N TRP A 199 -60.68 -58.28 -17.98
CA TRP A 199 -59.37 -57.93 -18.57
C TRP A 199 -58.30 -59.01 -18.35
N GLU A 200 -58.49 -59.93 -17.39
CA GLU A 200 -57.59 -61.07 -17.24
C GLU A 200 -57.81 -62.17 -18.32
N ASN A 201 -58.99 -62.19 -18.94
CA ASN A 201 -59.37 -63.17 -19.97
C ASN A 201 -59.33 -62.58 -21.38
N ILE A 202 -59.71 -61.32 -21.57
CA ILE A 202 -59.70 -60.62 -22.87
C ILE A 202 -58.57 -59.60 -22.93
N ASP A 203 -57.67 -59.72 -23.91
CA ASP A 203 -56.65 -58.68 -24.14
C ASP A 203 -57.16 -57.58 -25.07
N GLU A 204 -56.37 -56.51 -25.15
CA GLU A 204 -56.63 -55.36 -25.99
C GLU A 204 -56.80 -55.77 -27.47
N HIS A 205 -56.04 -56.75 -27.94
CA HIS A 205 -56.13 -57.23 -29.32
C HIS A 205 -57.44 -57.97 -29.61
N ASP A 206 -57.91 -58.80 -28.68
CA ASP A 206 -59.21 -59.46 -28.76
C ASP A 206 -60.35 -58.44 -28.83
N MET A 207 -60.28 -57.37 -28.01
CA MET A 207 -61.26 -56.27 -28.02
C MET A 207 -61.32 -55.60 -29.39
N GLU A 208 -60.16 -55.19 -29.93
CA GLU A 208 -60.03 -54.51 -31.22
C GLU A 208 -60.44 -55.41 -32.39
N ASN A 209 -59.98 -56.66 -32.41
CA ASN A 209 -60.29 -57.60 -33.49
C ASN A 209 -61.78 -57.95 -33.52
N ASP A 210 -62.43 -58.19 -32.39
CA ASP A 210 -63.87 -58.48 -32.39
C ASP A 210 -64.69 -57.23 -32.70
N LEU A 211 -64.25 -56.04 -32.25
CA LEU A 211 -64.90 -54.77 -32.59
C LEU A 211 -64.89 -54.52 -34.11
N SER A 212 -63.83 -54.94 -34.81
CA SER A 212 -63.73 -54.83 -36.27
C SER A 212 -64.70 -55.75 -37.04
N ARG A 213 -65.20 -56.82 -36.38
CA ARG A 213 -66.06 -57.84 -36.99
C ARG A 213 -67.54 -57.58 -36.75
N PHE A 214 -67.89 -56.92 -35.64
CA PHE A 214 -69.27 -56.70 -35.23
C PHE A 214 -69.56 -55.20 -35.12
N GLU A 215 -70.41 -54.69 -36.01
CA GLU A 215 -70.86 -53.29 -35.95
C GLU A 215 -71.77 -53.06 -34.73
N ASP A 216 -72.66 -54.02 -34.45
CA ASP A 216 -73.56 -54.02 -33.29
C ASP A 216 -72.78 -54.29 -32.00
N LYS A 217 -72.83 -53.34 -31.06
CA LYS A 217 -72.04 -53.40 -29.81
C LYS A 217 -72.49 -54.52 -28.87
N LYS A 218 -73.76 -54.91 -28.92
CA LYS A 218 -74.25 -56.05 -28.14
C LYS A 218 -73.72 -57.37 -28.71
N GLN A 219 -73.65 -57.51 -30.03
CA GLN A 219 -72.99 -58.66 -30.66
C GLN A 219 -71.49 -58.69 -30.37
N TRP A 220 -70.83 -57.53 -30.34
CA TRP A 220 -69.43 -57.41 -29.93
C TRP A 220 -69.22 -57.92 -28.49
N LEU A 221 -70.01 -57.42 -27.52
CA LEU A 221 -69.94 -57.90 -26.13
C LEU A 221 -70.22 -59.41 -26.01
N ASN A 222 -71.22 -59.93 -26.73
CA ASN A 222 -71.51 -61.37 -26.74
C ASN A 222 -70.37 -62.21 -27.35
N SER A 223 -69.60 -61.66 -28.30
CA SER A 223 -68.43 -62.34 -28.86
C SER A 223 -67.29 -62.42 -27.84
N LEU A 224 -67.04 -61.31 -27.14
CA LEU A 224 -66.05 -61.26 -26.06
C LEU A 224 -66.44 -62.20 -24.91
N GLU A 225 -67.72 -62.25 -24.54
CA GLU A 225 -68.21 -63.20 -23.54
C GLU A 225 -67.94 -64.65 -23.94
N LYS A 226 -68.22 -65.03 -25.20
CA LYS A 226 -67.93 -66.38 -25.68
C LYS A 226 -66.46 -66.74 -25.58
N ARG A 227 -65.54 -65.77 -25.73
CA ARG A 227 -64.10 -65.98 -25.51
C ARG A 227 -63.79 -66.22 -24.03
N ILE A 228 -64.42 -65.47 -23.11
CA ILE A 228 -64.29 -65.71 -21.66
C ILE A 228 -64.79 -67.12 -21.32
N LEU A 229 -65.96 -67.52 -21.82
CA LEU A 229 -66.55 -68.85 -21.58
C LEU A 229 -65.74 -69.99 -22.23
N ALA A 230 -64.97 -69.69 -23.28
CA ALA A 230 -64.05 -70.64 -23.92
C ALA A 230 -62.66 -70.65 -23.29
N SER A 231 -62.41 -69.84 -22.25
CA SER A 231 -61.15 -69.79 -21.53
C SER A 231 -60.78 -71.14 -20.94
N LEU A 232 -59.49 -71.50 -20.97
CA LEU A 232 -58.97 -72.73 -20.36
C LEU A 232 -58.70 -72.59 -18.85
N ARG A 233 -59.10 -71.46 -18.24
CA ARG A 233 -58.94 -71.23 -16.80
C ARG A 233 -59.97 -72.05 -16.02
N ASP A 234 -59.51 -72.80 -15.01
CA ASP A 234 -60.38 -73.59 -14.14
C ASP A 234 -61.32 -72.74 -13.27
N ASN A 235 -60.96 -71.47 -13.03
CA ASN A 235 -61.75 -70.50 -12.27
C ASN A 235 -61.78 -69.17 -13.02
N ILE A 236 -62.99 -68.71 -13.35
CA ILE A 236 -63.29 -67.42 -13.97
C ILE A 236 -63.89 -66.54 -12.87
N GLU A 237 -63.23 -65.44 -12.56
CA GLU A 237 -63.71 -64.43 -11.61
C GLU A 237 -65.00 -63.74 -12.09
N ASN A 238 -65.65 -62.96 -11.21
CA ASN A 238 -66.74 -62.09 -11.65
C ASN A 238 -66.22 -61.15 -12.75
N TYR A 239 -66.99 -61.02 -13.82
CA TYR A 239 -66.58 -60.20 -14.96
C TYR A 239 -67.70 -59.26 -15.38
N THR A 240 -67.32 -58.00 -15.53
CA THR A 240 -68.18 -56.94 -15.99
C THR A 240 -67.44 -56.10 -17.01
N ILE A 241 -68.12 -55.83 -18.13
CA ILE A 241 -67.74 -54.82 -19.10
C ILE A 241 -68.95 -53.95 -19.39
N ALA A 242 -68.80 -52.64 -19.19
CA ALA A 242 -69.74 -51.65 -19.64
C ALA A 242 -69.10 -50.79 -20.72
N GLN A 243 -69.67 -50.80 -21.92
CA GLN A 243 -69.22 -49.99 -23.04
C GLN A 243 -70.20 -48.84 -23.28
N VAL A 244 -69.65 -47.70 -23.66
CA VAL A 244 -70.42 -46.53 -24.07
C VAL A 244 -69.99 -46.09 -25.46
N GLU A 245 -70.90 -46.21 -26.43
CA GLU A 245 -70.72 -45.71 -27.79
C GLU A 245 -71.16 -44.26 -27.88
N VAL A 246 -70.27 -43.40 -28.37
CA VAL A 246 -70.51 -41.97 -28.59
C VAL A 246 -70.94 -41.75 -30.04
N GLN A 247 -72.25 -41.63 -30.30
CA GLN A 247 -72.77 -41.38 -31.66
C GLN A 247 -72.82 -39.89 -32.01
N ALA A 248 -72.96 -39.02 -31.03
CA ALA A 248 -72.91 -37.56 -31.18
C ALA A 248 -72.39 -36.92 -29.88
N VAL A 249 -71.66 -35.82 -30.00
CA VAL A 249 -71.12 -35.04 -28.87
C VAL A 249 -71.77 -33.66 -28.79
N ALA A 250 -71.92 -33.14 -27.58
CA ALA A 250 -72.43 -31.79 -27.35
C ALA A 250 -71.39 -30.72 -27.73
N SER A 251 -71.85 -29.50 -27.98
CA SER A 251 -70.98 -28.38 -28.34
C SER A 251 -69.97 -28.05 -27.21
N PRO A 252 -68.72 -27.64 -27.51
CA PRO A 252 -67.75 -27.24 -26.49
C PRO A 252 -68.25 -26.07 -25.63
N GLU A 253 -67.99 -26.09 -24.32
CA GLU A 253 -68.35 -24.97 -23.45
C GLU A 253 -67.42 -23.75 -23.71
N PRO A 254 -67.96 -22.51 -23.74
CA PRO A 254 -67.12 -21.31 -23.84
C PRO A 254 -66.31 -21.12 -22.56
N MET A 255 -64.99 -21.24 -22.67
CA MET A 255 -64.07 -21.19 -21.53
C MET A 255 -64.00 -19.77 -20.91
N GLU A 256 -64.52 -19.59 -19.69
CA GLU A 256 -64.34 -18.36 -18.91
C GLU A 256 -62.87 -18.23 -18.46
N LYS A 257 -62.15 -17.24 -19.00
CA LYS A 257 -60.75 -16.97 -18.63
C LYS A 257 -60.68 -16.31 -17.25
N ASP A 258 -60.33 -17.07 -16.21
CA ASP A 258 -60.04 -16.56 -14.86
C ASP A 258 -58.77 -15.67 -14.84
N ARG A 259 -58.96 -14.36 -14.99
CA ARG A 259 -57.89 -13.33 -15.01
C ARG A 259 -57.22 -13.11 -13.64
N SER A 260 -57.74 -13.67 -12.54
CA SER A 260 -57.28 -13.37 -11.18
C SER A 260 -55.86 -13.90 -10.88
N LYS A 261 -55.48 -15.05 -11.47
CA LYS A 261 -54.15 -15.66 -11.29
C LYS A 261 -53.05 -14.90 -12.03
N ILE A 262 -53.38 -14.22 -13.14
CA ILE A 262 -52.41 -13.46 -13.94
C ILE A 262 -52.07 -12.12 -13.24
N ILE A 263 -53.08 -11.43 -12.72
CA ILE A 263 -52.90 -10.15 -12.01
C ILE A 263 -52.05 -10.33 -10.74
N LYS A 264 -52.28 -11.40 -9.97
CA LYS A 264 -51.46 -11.72 -8.78
C LYS A 264 -49.99 -11.97 -9.12
N LYS A 265 -49.69 -12.63 -10.24
CA LYS A 265 -48.31 -12.83 -10.72
C LYS A 265 -47.64 -11.52 -11.13
N ILE A 266 -48.36 -10.62 -11.79
CA ILE A 266 -47.84 -9.29 -12.18
C ILE A 266 -47.53 -8.44 -10.94
N LEU A 267 -48.43 -8.40 -9.96
CA LEU A 267 -48.20 -7.66 -8.71
C LEU A 267 -47.00 -8.19 -7.91
N LEU A 268 -46.79 -9.51 -7.88
CA LEU A 268 -45.61 -10.12 -7.25
C LEU A 268 -44.30 -9.68 -7.94
N ILE A 269 -44.28 -9.68 -9.27
CA ILE A 269 -43.11 -9.24 -10.05
C ILE A 269 -42.82 -7.75 -9.80
N ILE A 270 -43.85 -6.90 -9.78
CA ILE A 270 -43.70 -5.47 -9.47
C ILE A 270 -43.15 -5.28 -8.05
N MET A 271 -43.64 -6.02 -7.06
CA MET A 271 -43.13 -5.96 -5.69
C MET A 271 -41.64 -6.33 -5.62
N ILE A 272 -41.23 -7.41 -6.29
CA ILE A 272 -39.82 -7.83 -6.34
C ILE A 272 -38.94 -6.75 -6.98
N VAL A 273 -39.39 -6.13 -8.07
CA VAL A 273 -38.66 -5.03 -8.73
C VAL A 273 -38.53 -3.82 -7.81
N VAL A 274 -39.59 -3.44 -7.08
CA VAL A 274 -39.55 -2.33 -6.11
C VAL A 274 -38.57 -2.63 -4.97
N VAL A 275 -38.54 -3.86 -4.45
CA VAL A 275 -37.59 -4.28 -3.40
C VAL A 275 -36.15 -4.22 -3.91
N ILE A 276 -35.88 -4.64 -5.15
CA ILE A 276 -34.56 -4.54 -5.77
C ILE A 276 -34.13 -3.07 -5.92
N ILE A 277 -35.02 -2.19 -6.38
CA ILE A 277 -34.73 -0.75 -6.50
C ILE A 277 -34.44 -0.14 -5.12
N LEU A 278 -35.26 -0.45 -4.11
CA LEU A 278 -35.04 -0.02 -2.72
C LEU A 278 -33.69 -0.50 -2.18
N PHE A 279 -33.34 -1.77 -2.42
CA PHE A 279 -32.05 -2.32 -2.02
C PHE A 279 -30.88 -1.58 -2.69
N ILE A 280 -30.97 -1.31 -4.00
CA ILE A 280 -29.94 -0.54 -4.73
C ILE A 280 -29.81 0.86 -4.14
N VAL A 281 -30.92 1.55 -3.86
CA VAL A 281 -30.91 2.90 -3.26
C VAL A 281 -30.28 2.88 -1.87
N ILE A 282 -30.72 1.97 -0.99
CA ILE A 282 -30.18 1.83 0.38
C ILE A 282 -28.69 1.51 0.34
N TRP A 283 -28.28 0.58 -0.52
CA TRP A 283 -26.87 0.23 -0.70
C TRP A 283 -26.04 1.41 -1.17
N ASN A 284 -26.55 2.20 -2.13
CA ASN A 284 -25.86 3.39 -2.63
C ASN A 284 -25.71 4.48 -1.56
N VAL A 285 -26.75 4.69 -0.74
CA VAL A 285 -26.72 5.62 0.41
C VAL A 285 -25.70 5.15 1.45
N LYS A 286 -25.74 3.88 1.84
CA LYS A 286 -24.80 3.30 2.81
C LYS A 286 -23.35 3.40 2.32
N ARG A 287 -23.11 3.09 1.04
CA ARG A 287 -21.79 3.23 0.42
C ARG A 287 -21.30 4.68 0.44
N ARG A 288 -22.15 5.64 0.07
CA ARG A 288 -21.80 7.07 0.09
C ARG A 288 -21.44 7.54 1.50
N ASN A 289 -22.24 7.17 2.50
CA ASN A 289 -21.97 7.54 3.90
C ASN A 289 -20.66 6.93 4.41
N GLY A 290 -20.33 5.69 4.03
CA GLY A 290 -19.05 5.07 4.39
C GLY A 290 -17.84 5.83 3.82
N ILE A 291 -17.93 6.28 2.56
CA ILE A 291 -16.87 7.07 1.92
C ILE A 291 -16.72 8.43 2.62
N LEU A 292 -17.83 9.12 2.92
CA LEU A 292 -17.80 10.40 3.62
C LEU A 292 -17.21 10.27 5.04
N GLN A 293 -17.56 9.21 5.75
CA GLN A 293 -17.02 8.95 7.10
C GLN A 293 -15.50 8.69 7.05
N ALA A 294 -15.02 7.94 6.05
CA ALA A 294 -13.59 7.72 5.85
C ALA A 294 -12.85 9.04 5.53
N ALA A 295 -13.42 9.87 4.65
CA ALA A 295 -12.87 11.20 4.35
C ALA A 295 -12.75 12.07 5.61
N THR A 296 -13.81 12.14 6.43
CA THR A 296 -13.77 12.87 7.71
C THR A 296 -12.76 12.29 8.71
N GLN A 297 -12.49 10.98 8.67
CA GLN A 297 -11.44 10.39 9.52
C GLN A 297 -10.05 10.85 9.07
N TYR A 298 -9.77 10.87 7.78
CA TYR A 298 -8.51 11.39 7.27
C TYR A 298 -8.33 12.88 7.55
N GLU A 299 -9.39 13.68 7.45
CA GLU A 299 -9.35 15.11 7.83
C GLU A 299 -8.96 15.28 9.31
N LYS A 300 -9.50 14.44 10.21
CA LYS A 300 -9.14 14.46 11.64
C LYS A 300 -7.70 14.02 11.90
N LEU A 301 -7.24 12.96 11.23
CA LEU A 301 -5.85 12.50 11.34
C LEU A 301 -4.89 13.58 10.85
N ALA A 302 -5.22 14.23 9.73
CA ALA A 302 -4.45 15.34 9.20
C ALA A 302 -4.34 16.50 10.21
N ASP A 303 -5.46 16.87 10.85
CA ASP A 303 -5.48 17.89 11.90
C ASP A 303 -4.65 17.49 13.13
N GLU A 304 -4.69 16.22 13.55
CA GLU A 304 -3.86 15.70 14.65
C GLU A 304 -2.37 15.72 14.32
N GLU A 305 -1.98 15.41 13.07
CA GLU A 305 -0.59 15.45 12.63
C GLU A 305 -0.06 16.90 12.53
N ILE A 306 -0.92 17.88 12.19
CA ILE A 306 -0.55 19.32 12.25
C ILE A 306 -0.18 19.73 13.68
N LEU A 307 -0.97 19.32 14.67
CA LEU A 307 -0.69 19.62 16.09
C LEU A 307 0.65 19.02 16.55
N LYS A 308 1.02 17.86 16.00
CA LYS A 308 2.32 17.22 16.23
C LYS A 308 3.45 17.83 15.39
N LYS A 309 3.17 18.84 14.56
CA LYS A 309 4.09 19.49 13.61
C LYS A 309 4.64 18.52 12.55
N ASN A 310 3.90 17.45 12.26
CA ASN A 310 4.25 16.47 11.25
C ASN A 310 3.51 16.75 9.93
N PHE A 311 3.94 17.83 9.27
CA PHE A 311 3.23 18.37 8.11
C PHE A 311 3.20 17.41 6.91
N ASN A 312 4.22 16.57 6.74
CA ASN A 312 4.24 15.57 5.66
C ASN A 312 3.12 14.54 5.84
N ASN A 313 2.99 13.98 7.05
CA ASN A 313 1.91 13.03 7.33
C ASN A 313 0.54 13.67 7.20
N SER A 314 0.37 14.91 7.67
CA SER A 314 -0.88 15.66 7.49
C SER A 314 -1.25 15.82 6.02
N ILE A 315 -0.29 16.21 5.17
CA ILE A 315 -0.50 16.33 3.72
C ILE A 315 -0.86 14.97 3.11
N ASP A 316 -0.21 13.89 3.55
CA ASP A 316 -0.50 12.54 3.05
C ASP A 316 -1.90 12.06 3.47
N ASP A 317 -2.34 12.35 4.70
CA ASP A 317 -3.71 12.08 5.15
C ASP A 317 -4.74 12.88 4.33
N LEU A 318 -4.48 14.16 4.03
CA LEU A 318 -5.35 14.94 3.15
C LEU A 318 -5.37 14.40 1.70
N LYS A 319 -4.26 13.83 1.20
CA LYS A 319 -4.26 13.13 -0.09
C LYS A 319 -5.10 11.85 -0.04
N LEU A 320 -5.11 11.14 1.08
CA LEU A 320 -6.01 10.00 1.29
C LEU A 320 -7.48 10.45 1.34
N GLU A 321 -7.77 11.60 1.97
CA GLU A 321 -9.10 12.25 1.95
C GLU A 321 -9.57 12.53 0.51
N ILE A 322 -8.70 13.13 -0.32
CA ILE A 322 -8.94 13.32 -1.76
C ILE A 322 -9.26 11.99 -2.45
N GLY A 323 -8.48 10.94 -2.16
CA GLY A 323 -8.69 9.60 -2.68
C GLY A 323 -10.06 9.00 -2.33
N GLU A 324 -10.64 9.34 -1.17
CA GLU A 324 -12.01 8.97 -0.80
C GLU A 324 -13.05 9.77 -1.59
N TYR A 325 -12.90 11.10 -1.71
CA TYR A 325 -13.82 11.93 -2.51
C TYR A 325 -13.82 11.56 -4.00
N GLU A 326 -12.68 11.13 -4.56
CA GLU A 326 -12.60 10.59 -5.92
C GLU A 326 -13.53 9.37 -6.13
N LYS A 327 -13.72 8.53 -5.11
CA LYS A 327 -14.63 7.37 -5.20
C LYS A 327 -16.10 7.76 -5.31
N LEU A 328 -16.47 9.00 -4.96
CA LEU A 328 -17.82 9.53 -5.12
C LEU A 328 -18.15 9.91 -6.57
N LYS A 329 -17.14 10.04 -7.44
CA LYS A 329 -17.35 10.42 -8.84
C LYS A 329 -18.00 9.28 -9.63
N PRO A 330 -19.24 9.45 -10.14
CA PRO A 330 -19.91 8.43 -10.93
C PRO A 330 -19.23 8.23 -12.29
N LYS A 331 -19.02 6.95 -12.66
CA LYS A 331 -18.42 6.52 -13.93
C LYS A 331 -19.37 6.64 -15.14
N SER A 332 -20.67 6.81 -14.90
CA SER A 332 -21.68 6.93 -15.97
C SER A 332 -21.51 8.24 -16.75
N ARG A 333 -21.53 8.13 -18.09
CA ARG A 333 -21.48 9.24 -19.06
C ARG A 333 -22.71 9.20 -19.99
N GLY A 334 -22.93 10.26 -20.77
CA GLY A 334 -24.04 10.36 -21.74
C GLY A 334 -25.42 10.35 -21.08
N ILE A 335 -26.40 9.74 -21.74
CA ILE A 335 -27.82 9.72 -21.34
C ILE A 335 -28.01 9.12 -19.93
N ILE A 336 -27.29 8.05 -19.58
CA ILE A 336 -27.36 7.42 -18.24
C ILE A 336 -26.80 8.37 -17.16
N GLY A 337 -25.75 9.13 -17.48
CA GLY A 337 -25.21 10.14 -16.59
C GLY A 337 -26.17 11.31 -16.36
N PHE A 338 -26.89 11.74 -17.40
CA PHE A 338 -27.89 12.80 -17.32
C PHE A 338 -29.04 12.42 -16.37
N PHE A 339 -29.64 11.24 -16.54
CA PHE A 339 -30.74 10.78 -15.67
C PHE A 339 -30.33 10.52 -14.21
N THR A 340 -29.04 10.32 -13.93
CA THR A 340 -28.52 10.04 -12.57
C THR A 340 -27.88 11.25 -11.88
N ASN A 341 -27.98 12.43 -12.53
CA ASN A 341 -27.36 13.69 -12.11
C ASN A 341 -25.85 13.54 -11.84
N ALA A 342 -25.17 12.79 -12.71
CA ALA A 342 -23.78 12.37 -12.53
C ALA A 342 -22.79 13.55 -12.60
N GLU A 343 -23.09 14.55 -13.42
CA GLU A 343 -22.26 15.75 -13.58
C GLU A 343 -22.25 16.62 -12.33
N LYS A 344 -23.42 16.91 -11.75
CA LYS A 344 -23.51 17.62 -10.47
C LYS A 344 -22.70 16.92 -9.37
N LYS A 345 -22.79 15.59 -9.29
CA LYS A 345 -22.03 14.79 -8.30
C LYS A 345 -20.52 14.83 -8.51
N ARG A 346 -20.05 14.88 -9.76
CA ARG A 346 -18.62 15.09 -10.05
C ARG A 346 -18.19 16.48 -9.59
N ASN A 347 -18.94 17.51 -9.98
CA ASN A 347 -18.65 18.89 -9.59
C ASN A 347 -18.66 19.08 -8.07
N ASP A 348 -19.59 18.45 -7.35
CA ASP A 348 -19.64 18.51 -5.88
C ASP A 348 -18.40 17.85 -5.25
N ALA A 349 -17.92 16.73 -5.80
CA ALA A 349 -16.68 16.08 -5.36
C ALA A 349 -15.44 16.90 -5.74
N ASP A 350 -15.37 17.45 -6.95
CA ASP A 350 -14.29 18.31 -7.42
C ASP A 350 -14.14 19.55 -6.54
N LYS A 351 -15.26 20.21 -6.18
CA LYS A 351 -15.24 21.33 -5.24
C LYS A 351 -14.63 20.97 -3.89
N LYS A 352 -14.94 19.79 -3.36
CA LYS A 352 -14.36 19.31 -2.10
C LYS A 352 -12.88 19.00 -2.23
N ILE A 353 -12.47 18.39 -3.33
CA ILE A 353 -11.05 18.14 -3.63
C ILE A 353 -10.29 19.47 -3.78
N ASP A 354 -10.86 20.47 -4.43
CA ASP A 354 -10.27 21.81 -4.55
C ASP A 354 -10.15 22.51 -3.19
N GLU A 355 -11.14 22.39 -2.31
CA GLU A 355 -11.06 22.87 -0.93
C GLU A 355 -9.91 22.21 -0.16
N ILE A 356 -9.75 20.88 -0.29
CA ILE A 356 -8.66 20.13 0.37
C ILE A 356 -7.30 20.51 -0.22
N ASN A 357 -7.18 20.65 -1.54
CA ASN A 357 -5.95 21.09 -2.20
C ASN A 357 -5.50 22.48 -1.73
N LYS A 358 -6.45 23.39 -1.48
CA LYS A 358 -6.13 24.69 -0.87
C LYS A 358 -5.58 24.52 0.54
N LYS A 359 -6.17 23.66 1.37
CA LYS A 359 -5.63 23.34 2.70
C LYS A 359 -4.22 22.77 2.62
N ILE A 360 -3.96 21.85 1.69
CA ILE A 360 -2.61 21.29 1.44
C ILE A 360 -1.63 22.42 1.12
N GLY A 361 -1.98 23.34 0.22
CA GLY A 361 -1.14 24.49 -0.11
C GLY A 361 -0.83 25.39 1.08
N GLU A 362 -1.81 25.63 1.96
CA GLU A 362 -1.56 26.37 3.21
C GLU A 362 -0.63 25.60 4.16
N ILE A 363 -0.78 24.28 4.29
CA ILE A 363 0.10 23.44 5.12
C ILE A 363 1.53 23.40 4.56
N GLU A 364 1.70 23.39 3.24
CA GLU A 364 3.02 23.45 2.60
C GLU A 364 3.76 24.74 2.94
N LYS A 365 3.07 25.89 2.92
CA LYS A 365 3.66 27.17 3.38
C LYS A 365 4.08 27.13 4.85
N ILE A 366 3.25 26.54 5.73
CA ILE A 366 3.58 26.38 7.15
C ILE A 366 4.81 25.47 7.30
N LYS A 367 4.82 24.33 6.61
CA LYS A 367 5.95 23.39 6.60
C LYS A 367 7.24 24.09 6.18
N GLU A 368 7.21 24.88 5.12
CA GLU A 368 8.36 25.68 4.67
C GLU A 368 8.81 26.66 5.75
N ALA A 369 7.87 27.36 6.40
CA ALA A 369 8.20 28.26 7.50
C ALA A 369 8.89 27.56 8.68
N PHE A 370 8.43 26.37 9.08
CA PHE A 370 9.08 25.58 10.13
C PHE A 370 10.46 25.06 9.69
N THR A 371 10.62 24.70 8.42
CA THR A 371 11.92 24.32 7.86
C THR A 371 12.90 25.51 7.92
N ASP A 372 12.45 26.70 7.53
CA ASP A 372 13.24 27.93 7.63
C ASP A 372 13.58 28.28 9.09
N ILE A 373 12.69 28.01 10.06
CA ILE A 373 13.00 28.17 11.50
C ILE A 373 14.15 27.25 11.90
N ASP A 374 14.08 25.98 11.53
CA ASP A 374 15.09 24.98 11.91
C ASP A 374 16.45 25.29 11.26
N GLU A 375 16.47 25.60 9.97
CA GLU A 375 17.68 26.05 9.26
C GLU A 375 18.23 27.35 9.85
N GLY A 376 17.35 28.31 10.15
CA GLY A 376 17.72 29.57 10.81
C GLY A 376 18.35 29.33 12.18
N ASN A 377 17.83 28.40 12.97
CA ASN A 377 18.39 28.02 14.27
C ASN A 377 19.76 27.37 14.15
N GLU A 378 19.97 26.51 13.16
CA GLU A 378 21.27 25.89 12.89
C GLU A 378 22.31 26.94 12.52
N LEU A 379 21.99 27.82 11.56
CA LEU A 379 22.84 28.93 11.14
C LEU A 379 23.15 29.88 12.30
N PHE A 380 22.16 30.19 13.13
CA PHE A 380 22.33 31.04 14.31
C PHE A 380 23.28 30.42 15.34
N ASN A 381 23.22 29.11 15.54
CA ASN A 381 24.11 28.41 16.45
C ASN A 381 25.54 28.33 15.90
N ASN A 382 25.69 28.19 14.58
CA ASN A 382 26.98 28.18 13.88
C ASN A 382 27.61 29.58 13.72
N GLY A 383 26.96 30.63 14.22
CA GLY A 383 27.48 32.01 14.15
C GLY A 383 27.35 32.66 12.77
N ASN A 384 26.50 32.10 11.88
CA ASN A 384 26.13 32.69 10.60
C ASN A 384 24.83 33.50 10.74
N TYR A 385 24.92 34.62 11.47
CA TYR A 385 23.77 35.42 11.87
C TYR A 385 23.05 36.12 10.70
N ASP A 386 23.76 36.38 9.61
CA ASP A 386 23.19 37.00 8.42
C ASP A 386 22.20 36.07 7.71
N GLU A 387 22.63 34.86 7.38
CA GLU A 387 21.78 33.85 6.74
C GLU A 387 20.66 33.39 7.69
N ALA A 388 20.96 33.24 8.98
CA ALA A 388 19.95 32.93 9.99
C ALA A 388 18.83 33.98 10.02
N ASN A 389 19.17 35.26 9.95
CA ASN A 389 18.19 36.34 9.92
C ASN A 389 17.32 36.29 8.66
N VAL A 390 17.89 35.99 7.49
CA VAL A 390 17.11 35.82 6.25
C VAL A 390 16.08 34.70 6.42
N LYS A 391 16.51 33.55 6.96
CA LYS A 391 15.64 32.41 7.20
C LYS A 391 14.51 32.71 8.20
N TYR A 392 14.82 33.37 9.30
CA TYR A 392 13.79 33.79 10.26
C TYR A 392 12.78 34.79 9.66
N GLN A 393 13.21 35.69 8.77
CA GLN A 393 12.32 36.61 8.08
C GLN A 393 11.41 35.89 7.08
N GLN A 394 11.94 34.90 6.36
CA GLN A 394 11.15 34.05 5.45
C GLN A 394 10.09 33.26 6.23
N ALA A 395 10.49 32.60 7.32
CA ALA A 395 9.56 31.93 8.22
C ALA A 395 8.48 32.88 8.76
N LYS A 396 8.88 34.06 9.23
CA LYS A 396 7.97 35.09 9.74
C LYS A 396 6.97 35.54 8.68
N TYR A 397 7.44 35.76 7.45
CA TYR A 397 6.59 36.15 6.33
C TYR A 397 5.53 35.08 6.03
N ASN A 398 5.96 33.82 5.87
CA ASN A 398 5.07 32.71 5.59
C ASN A 398 4.04 32.47 6.71
N LEU A 399 4.45 32.59 7.97
CA LEU A 399 3.54 32.48 9.12
C LEU A 399 2.59 33.67 9.29
N ASN A 400 2.95 34.87 8.81
CA ASN A 400 2.06 36.03 8.84
C ASN A 400 1.05 36.03 7.69
N ASP A 401 1.45 35.61 6.50
CA ASP A 401 0.55 35.47 5.35
C ASP A 401 -0.48 34.35 5.57
N ASN A 402 -0.10 33.32 6.33
CA ASN A 402 -0.92 32.15 6.56
C ASN A 402 -1.85 32.30 7.78
N THR A 403 -3.15 32.13 7.55
CA THR A 403 -4.21 32.18 8.59
C THR A 403 -4.72 30.80 9.00
N TYR A 404 -4.29 29.73 8.32
CA TYR A 404 -4.76 28.38 8.55
C TYR A 404 -4.16 27.80 9.84
N LYS A 405 -5.04 27.27 10.71
CA LYS A 405 -4.67 26.61 11.98
C LYS A 405 -3.76 27.44 12.90
N ARG A 406 -3.88 28.77 12.83
CA ARG A 406 -2.99 29.73 13.52
C ARG A 406 -3.03 29.58 15.04
N ASP A 407 -4.24 29.40 15.60
CA ASP A 407 -4.44 29.25 17.03
C ASP A 407 -3.93 27.88 17.50
N GLU A 408 -4.24 26.81 16.76
CA GLU A 408 -3.82 25.45 17.08
C GLU A 408 -2.29 25.26 17.08
N LEU A 409 -1.58 26.03 16.25
CA LEU A 409 -0.11 26.00 16.15
C LEU A 409 0.59 26.99 17.10
N ASN A 410 -0.15 27.77 17.88
CA ASN A 410 0.36 28.87 18.69
C ASN A 410 1.26 29.82 17.87
N THR A 411 0.86 30.14 16.64
CA THR A 411 1.70 30.91 15.70
C THR A 411 2.11 32.27 16.26
N GLU A 412 1.29 32.90 17.09
CA GLU A 412 1.60 34.20 17.71
C GLU A 412 2.81 34.13 18.67
N GLU A 413 2.93 33.04 19.42
CA GLU A 413 4.07 32.77 20.29
C GLU A 413 5.34 32.50 19.47
N ILE A 414 5.21 31.76 18.37
CA ILE A 414 6.29 31.48 17.43
C ILE A 414 6.79 32.78 16.79
N LEU A 415 5.88 33.66 16.35
CA LEU A 415 6.23 34.95 15.76
C LEU A 415 6.94 35.86 16.77
N THR A 416 6.49 35.89 18.02
CA THR A 416 7.17 36.62 19.10
C THR A 416 8.59 36.09 19.31
N THR A 417 8.75 34.77 19.27
CA THR A 417 10.07 34.11 19.38
C THR A 417 10.97 34.44 18.18
N LEU A 418 10.42 34.40 16.97
CA LEU A 418 11.12 34.80 15.74
C LEU A 418 11.58 36.26 15.80
N ASP A 419 10.74 37.17 16.30
CA ASP A 419 11.12 38.58 16.47
C ASP A 419 12.28 38.75 17.44
N SER A 420 12.28 38.02 18.55
CA SER A 420 13.40 37.99 19.49
C SER A 420 14.67 37.46 18.81
N ARG A 421 14.56 36.38 18.02
CA ARG A 421 15.69 35.77 17.30
C ARG A 421 16.26 36.68 16.21
N ILE A 422 15.40 37.33 15.43
CA ILE A 422 15.76 38.33 14.41
C ILE A 422 16.55 39.48 15.06
N ASN A 423 16.01 40.06 16.13
CA ASN A 423 16.67 41.15 16.85
C ASN A 423 18.02 40.72 17.42
N SER A 424 18.09 39.50 17.97
CA SER A 424 19.34 38.92 18.48
C SER A 424 20.36 38.68 17.36
N ALA A 425 19.93 38.18 16.20
CA ALA A 425 20.80 37.91 15.06
C ALA A 425 21.42 39.20 14.51
N VAL A 426 20.64 40.28 14.39
CA VAL A 426 21.12 41.61 13.98
C VAL A 426 22.18 42.13 14.95
N LYS A 427 21.93 42.03 16.27
CA LYS A 427 22.91 42.44 17.29
C LYS A 427 24.17 41.58 17.25
N LEU A 428 24.05 40.27 17.12
CA LEU A 428 25.19 39.36 17.08
C LEU A 428 26.03 39.53 15.80
N LYS A 429 25.41 39.92 14.69
CA LYS A 429 26.13 40.37 13.49
C LYS A 429 26.95 41.63 13.77
N GLU A 430 26.36 42.62 14.43
CA GLU A 430 27.06 43.85 14.84
C GLU A 430 28.25 43.52 15.76
N ALA A 431 28.07 42.64 16.75
CA ALA A 431 29.14 42.17 17.62
C ALA A 431 30.30 41.54 16.84
N LYS A 432 30.00 40.72 15.81
CA LYS A 432 31.01 40.09 14.96
C LYS A 432 31.78 41.11 14.12
N ALA A 433 31.08 42.14 13.62
CA ALA A 433 31.73 43.24 12.91
C ALA A 433 32.67 44.06 13.82
N LEU A 434 32.26 44.29 15.08
CA LEU A 434 33.10 44.94 16.09
C LEU A 434 34.30 44.08 16.48
N GLU A 435 34.13 42.76 16.61
CA GLU A 435 35.24 41.84 16.85
C GLU A 435 36.26 41.88 15.70
N MET A 436 35.80 41.83 14.44
CA MET A 436 36.66 41.98 13.26
C MET A 436 37.37 43.35 13.22
N ALA A 437 36.69 44.43 13.60
CA ALA A 437 37.29 45.75 13.73
C ALA A 437 38.37 45.77 14.83
N GLY A 438 38.14 45.06 15.93
CA GLY A 438 39.12 44.83 17.00
C GLY A 438 40.35 44.07 16.49
N ASP A 439 40.14 42.95 15.80
CA ASP A 439 41.21 42.14 15.20
C ASP A 439 42.06 42.96 14.22
N ASN A 440 41.42 43.77 13.37
CA ASN A 440 42.12 44.68 12.46
C ASN A 440 42.94 45.74 13.22
N ALA A 441 42.38 46.35 14.26
CA ALA A 441 43.10 47.33 15.07
C ALA A 441 44.31 46.72 15.80
N VAL A 442 44.26 45.44 16.21
CA VAL A 442 45.43 44.72 16.74
C VAL A 442 46.52 44.59 15.68
N ASN A 443 46.16 44.22 14.45
CA ASN A 443 47.11 44.09 13.34
C ASN A 443 47.76 45.44 12.96
N GLU A 444 47.04 46.54 13.13
CA GLU A 444 47.54 47.91 12.91
C GLU A 444 48.36 48.46 14.10
N GLY A 445 48.48 47.71 15.21
CA GLY A 445 49.18 48.15 16.43
C GLY A 445 48.39 49.14 17.29
N SER A 446 47.12 49.39 16.98
CA SER A 446 46.25 50.31 17.69
C SER A 446 45.54 49.61 18.87
N PHE A 447 46.31 49.23 19.90
CA PHE A 447 45.82 48.40 21.01
C PHE A 447 44.65 49.00 21.80
N ASN A 448 44.62 50.32 21.99
CA ASN A 448 43.50 50.99 22.66
C ASN A 448 42.20 50.90 21.86
N LEU A 449 42.28 51.09 20.54
CA LEU A 449 41.12 50.96 19.65
C LEU A 449 40.61 49.51 19.64
N ALA A 450 41.52 48.54 19.59
CA ALA A 450 41.18 47.12 19.67
C ALA A 450 40.42 46.77 20.96
N LYS A 451 40.93 47.19 22.13
CA LYS A 451 40.26 46.96 23.43
C LYS A 451 38.85 47.55 23.50
N VAL A 452 38.64 48.74 22.92
CA VAL A 452 37.30 49.36 22.87
C VAL A 452 36.36 48.56 21.98
N SER A 453 36.79 48.20 20.76
CA SER A 453 35.99 47.39 19.83
C SER A 453 35.62 46.03 20.43
N TYR A 454 36.58 45.36 21.07
CA TYR A 454 36.34 44.09 21.75
C TYR A 454 35.38 44.22 22.94
N LYS A 455 35.51 45.25 23.78
CA LYS A 455 34.56 45.48 24.89
C LYS A 455 33.13 45.68 24.38
N ASN A 456 32.97 46.50 23.34
CA ASN A 456 31.65 46.72 22.74
C ASN A 456 31.08 45.42 22.15
N ALA A 457 31.90 44.61 21.48
CA ALA A 457 31.48 43.30 20.98
C ALA A 457 31.08 42.36 22.13
N MET A 458 31.87 42.33 23.20
CA MET A 458 31.66 41.52 24.39
C MET A 458 30.35 41.86 25.10
N ASP A 459 30.04 43.14 25.27
CA ASP A 459 28.78 43.59 25.88
C ASP A 459 27.56 43.10 25.08
N ILE A 460 27.64 43.15 23.75
CA ILE A 460 26.58 42.64 22.88
C ILE A 460 26.49 41.12 22.96
N TYR A 461 27.61 40.40 22.92
CA TYR A 461 27.63 38.95 23.06
C TYR A 461 27.03 38.50 24.40
N LEU A 462 27.39 39.17 25.50
CA LEU A 462 26.87 38.89 26.83
C LEU A 462 25.35 39.14 26.90
N ALA A 463 24.88 40.28 26.40
CA ALA A 463 23.47 40.62 26.38
C ALA A 463 22.61 39.66 25.54
N ASN A 464 23.22 38.93 24.60
CA ASN A 464 22.56 37.93 23.76
C ASN A 464 22.97 36.47 24.13
N GLY A 465 23.50 36.27 25.35
CA GLY A 465 23.72 34.93 25.92
C GLY A 465 24.88 34.13 25.32
N LYS A 466 25.85 34.78 24.66
CA LYS A 466 27.02 34.14 24.04
C LYS A 466 28.26 34.21 24.96
N ALA A 467 28.19 33.57 26.13
CA ALA A 467 29.26 33.58 27.13
C ALA A 467 30.60 33.00 26.60
N ASP A 468 30.55 32.00 25.72
CA ASP A 468 31.76 31.41 25.14
C ASP A 468 32.53 32.42 24.27
N TYR A 469 31.81 33.31 23.58
CA TYR A 469 32.41 34.38 22.76
C TYR A 469 32.99 35.47 23.66
N VAL A 470 32.31 35.80 24.77
CA VAL A 470 32.82 36.71 25.79
C VAL A 470 34.17 36.21 26.30
N SER A 471 34.28 34.94 26.69
CA SER A 471 35.54 34.37 27.19
C SER A 471 36.66 34.39 26.15
N GLN A 472 36.35 34.13 24.87
CA GLN A 472 37.33 34.23 23.78
C GLN A 472 37.82 35.67 23.60
N ILE A 473 36.93 36.65 23.66
CA ILE A 473 37.29 38.06 23.57
C ILE A 473 38.09 38.52 24.79
N GLU A 474 37.75 38.08 26.00
CA GLU A 474 38.54 38.35 27.21
C GLU A 474 39.98 37.88 27.05
N LYS A 475 40.17 36.68 26.51
CA LYS A 475 41.50 36.15 26.19
C LYS A 475 42.23 37.01 25.15
N LYS A 476 41.54 37.46 24.09
CA LYS A 476 42.12 38.41 23.11
C LYS A 476 42.57 39.71 23.79
N ILE A 477 41.78 40.25 24.72
CA ILE A 477 42.13 41.47 25.49
C ILE A 477 43.34 41.23 26.41
N GLU A 478 43.44 40.05 27.04
CA GLU A 478 44.59 39.65 27.85
C GLU A 478 45.87 39.55 26.99
N GLU A 479 45.80 38.89 25.83
CA GLU A 479 46.91 38.80 24.88
C GLU A 479 47.39 40.17 24.38
N ILE A 480 46.47 41.12 24.16
CA ILE A 480 46.82 42.51 23.85
C ILE A 480 47.58 43.15 25.02
N SER A 481 47.12 42.94 26.24
CA SER A 481 47.73 43.53 27.45
C SER A 481 49.15 42.98 27.68
N ASP A 482 49.39 41.71 27.37
CA ASP A 482 50.72 41.10 27.40
C ASP A 482 51.63 41.62 26.28
N LYS A 483 51.09 41.81 25.06
CA LYS A 483 51.82 42.43 23.94
C LYS A 483 52.20 43.87 24.25
N GLU A 484 51.29 44.64 24.84
CA GLU A 484 51.53 46.01 25.29
C GLU A 484 52.61 46.06 26.36
N LYS A 485 52.56 45.17 27.37
CA LYS A 485 53.59 45.06 28.41
C LYS A 485 54.96 44.68 27.83
N THR A 486 55.00 43.76 26.87
CA THR A 486 56.24 43.33 26.21
C THR A 486 56.83 44.46 25.37
N ALA A 487 56.01 45.17 24.60
CA ALA A 487 56.43 46.33 23.83
C ALA A 487 56.90 47.48 24.74
N TYR A 488 56.23 47.71 25.88
CA TYR A 488 56.64 48.68 26.88
C TYR A 488 57.99 48.30 27.51
N ASN A 489 58.21 47.03 27.86
CA ASN A 489 59.51 46.55 28.32
C ASN A 489 60.61 46.75 27.27
N GLY A 490 60.30 46.53 25.98
CA GLY A 490 61.22 46.82 24.88
C GLY A 490 61.58 48.31 24.79
N ALA A 491 60.59 49.20 24.91
CA ALA A 491 60.79 50.65 24.95
C ALA A 491 61.66 51.06 26.15
N MET A 492 61.38 50.51 27.33
CA MET A 492 62.14 50.75 28.55
C MET A 492 63.58 50.21 28.46
N LEU A 493 63.81 49.06 27.83
CA LEU A 493 65.16 48.56 27.58
C LEU A 493 65.94 49.48 26.63
N ALA A 494 65.31 50.02 25.59
CA ALA A 494 65.91 51.01 24.70
C ALA A 494 66.23 52.32 25.45
N GLU A 495 65.34 52.76 26.34
CA GLU A 495 65.55 53.93 27.21
C GLU A 495 66.73 53.70 28.17
N ASN A 496 66.76 52.57 28.88
CA ASN A 496 67.84 52.20 29.79
C ASN A 496 69.19 52.05 29.06
N LYS A 497 69.17 51.55 27.82
CA LYS A 497 70.36 51.52 26.96
C LYS A 497 70.83 52.94 26.66
N GLY A 498 69.91 53.85 26.34
CA GLY A 498 70.16 55.29 26.24
C GLY A 498 70.84 55.84 27.49
N ASP A 499 70.26 55.60 28.67
CA ASP A 499 70.77 56.05 29.98
C ASP A 499 72.19 55.53 30.25
N SER A 500 72.45 54.24 30.01
CA SER A 500 73.77 53.62 30.23
C SER A 500 74.87 54.19 29.31
N LEU A 501 74.49 54.60 28.09
CA LEU A 501 75.41 55.13 27.09
C LEU A 501 75.61 56.64 27.23
N ALA A 502 74.76 57.35 27.98
CA ALA A 502 74.73 58.82 28.03
C ALA A 502 76.09 59.43 28.43
N GLN A 503 76.84 58.75 29.31
CA GLN A 503 78.15 59.22 29.79
C GLN A 503 79.34 58.73 28.96
N SER A 504 79.18 57.69 28.15
CA SER A 504 80.29 56.98 27.48
C SER A 504 80.27 57.10 25.97
N ASN A 505 79.09 57.28 25.36
CA ASN A 505 78.89 57.35 23.92
C ASN A 505 77.57 58.09 23.59
N ILE A 506 77.66 59.42 23.56
CA ILE A 506 76.52 60.34 23.39
C ILE A 506 75.72 60.04 22.10
N ASN A 507 76.38 59.74 20.98
CA ASN A 507 75.68 59.49 19.72
C ASN A 507 74.86 58.20 19.74
N SER A 508 75.41 57.10 20.29
CA SER A 508 74.67 55.85 20.44
C SER A 508 73.60 55.91 21.54
N SER A 509 73.80 56.75 22.56
CA SER A 509 72.78 57.06 23.56
C SER A 509 71.57 57.73 22.92
N ARG A 510 71.80 58.76 22.08
CA ARG A 510 70.75 59.46 21.34
C ARG A 510 69.95 58.53 20.43
N GLU A 511 70.63 57.65 19.69
CA GLU A 511 69.97 56.67 18.82
C GLU A 511 69.05 55.73 19.61
N ALA A 512 69.51 55.25 20.77
CA ALA A 512 68.71 54.41 21.66
C ALA A 512 67.49 55.15 22.23
N TYR A 513 67.62 56.44 22.59
CA TYR A 513 66.47 57.26 23.00
C TYR A 513 65.48 57.52 21.86
N TYR A 514 65.94 57.75 20.62
CA TYR A 514 65.01 57.88 19.49
C TYR A 514 64.23 56.58 19.24
N GLN A 515 64.88 55.42 19.39
CA GLN A 515 64.21 54.12 19.33
C GLN A 515 63.18 53.98 20.47
N ALA A 516 63.56 54.29 21.71
CA ALA A 516 62.65 54.26 22.86
C ALA A 516 61.45 55.20 22.66
N ARG A 517 61.70 56.42 22.20
CA ARG A 517 60.69 57.44 21.89
C ARG A 517 59.70 56.95 20.84
N GLN A 518 60.17 56.36 19.74
CA GLN A 518 59.30 55.80 18.71
C GLN A 518 58.44 54.66 19.27
N MET A 519 59.02 53.78 20.09
CA MET A 519 58.28 52.67 20.72
C MET A 519 57.20 53.18 21.69
N TYR A 520 57.52 54.13 22.58
CA TYR A 520 56.53 54.74 23.47
C TYR A 520 55.46 55.53 22.70
N GLN A 521 55.82 56.16 21.57
CA GLN A 521 54.87 56.87 20.71
C GLN A 521 53.88 55.90 20.06
N VAL A 522 54.34 54.72 19.61
CA VAL A 522 53.46 53.65 19.10
C VAL A 522 52.55 53.09 20.20
N LEU A 523 53.03 53.04 21.44
CA LEU A 523 52.23 52.65 22.61
C LEU A 523 51.25 53.74 23.08
N GLY A 524 51.34 54.96 22.53
CA GLY A 524 50.49 56.08 22.93
C GLY A 524 50.83 56.69 24.30
N ASP A 525 51.99 56.36 24.90
CA ASP A 525 52.44 56.92 26.18
C ASP A 525 53.11 58.29 25.96
N THR A 526 52.28 59.33 25.89
CA THR A 526 52.73 60.71 25.62
C THR A 526 53.58 61.29 26.75
N VAL A 527 53.40 60.80 27.98
CA VAL A 527 54.21 61.22 29.14
C VAL A 527 55.63 60.71 28.96
N LYS A 528 55.80 59.42 28.68
CA LYS A 528 57.13 58.84 28.43
C LYS A 528 57.80 59.41 27.20
N VAL A 529 57.05 59.69 26.13
CA VAL A 529 57.60 60.39 24.96
C VAL A 529 58.18 61.75 25.38
N GLY A 530 57.46 62.53 26.18
CA GLY A 530 57.95 63.81 26.71
C GLY A 530 59.17 63.69 27.62
N GLU A 531 59.21 62.66 28.48
CA GLU A 531 60.39 62.37 29.32
C GLU A 531 61.63 62.04 28.48
N VAL A 532 61.48 61.18 27.47
CA VAL A 532 62.59 60.81 26.57
C VAL A 532 63.02 62.02 25.72
N ASP A 533 62.09 62.86 25.27
CA ASP A 533 62.43 64.11 24.57
C ASP A 533 63.26 65.06 25.45
N ASN A 534 62.93 65.18 26.75
CA ASN A 534 63.74 65.94 27.70
C ASN A 534 65.15 65.35 27.86
N LYS A 535 65.28 64.03 28.00
CA LYS A 535 66.59 63.35 28.06
C LYS A 535 67.44 63.61 26.81
N ILE A 536 66.82 63.59 25.62
CA ILE A 536 67.50 63.93 24.36
C ILE A 536 67.97 65.40 24.36
N GLN A 537 67.15 66.34 24.86
CA GLN A 537 67.54 67.76 24.96
C GLN A 537 68.69 67.99 25.95
N GLU A 538 68.68 67.31 27.09
CA GLU A 538 69.75 67.37 28.09
C GLU A 538 71.07 66.85 27.52
N LEU A 539 71.03 65.72 26.80
CA LEU A 539 72.20 65.18 26.10
C LEU A 539 72.77 66.12 25.04
N ASN A 540 71.91 66.80 24.30
CA ASN A 540 72.35 67.78 23.31
C ASN A 540 72.99 69.01 24.00
N SER A 541 72.47 69.42 25.15
CA SER A 541 73.05 70.50 25.95
C SER A 541 74.42 70.12 26.52
N GLN A 542 74.57 68.89 27.05
CA GLN A 542 75.82 68.36 27.56
C GLN A 542 76.89 68.25 26.46
N GLN A 543 76.53 67.74 25.28
CA GLN A 543 77.46 67.66 24.16
C GLN A 543 77.98 69.03 23.73
N ASN A 544 77.12 70.06 23.71
CA ASN A 544 77.52 71.41 23.36
C ASN A 544 78.48 72.02 24.41
N ALA A 545 78.24 71.75 25.70
CA ALA A 545 79.14 72.17 26.78
C ALA A 545 80.50 71.47 26.70
N ASP A 546 80.53 70.15 26.53
CA ASP A 546 81.78 69.37 26.39
C ASP A 546 82.57 69.78 25.13
N LEU A 547 81.89 70.09 24.03
CA LEU A 547 82.50 70.62 22.82
C LEU A 547 83.15 71.99 23.06
N GLN A 548 82.48 72.88 23.79
CA GLN A 548 83.00 74.20 24.14
C GLN A 548 84.21 74.11 25.07
N THR A 549 84.16 73.26 26.09
CA THR A 549 85.29 72.99 27.00
C THR A 549 86.47 72.38 26.28
N ALA A 550 86.25 71.39 25.40
CA ALA A 550 87.31 70.78 24.60
C ALA A 550 87.97 71.79 23.66
N ASN A 551 87.19 72.63 22.97
CA ASN A 551 87.71 73.70 22.12
C ASN A 551 88.58 74.70 22.90
N ASN A 552 88.16 75.10 24.10
CA ASN A 552 88.93 76.00 24.96
C ASN A 552 90.27 75.37 25.40
N LEU A 553 90.27 74.09 25.78
CA LEU A 553 91.48 73.36 26.14
C LEU A 553 92.43 73.18 24.95
N VAL A 554 91.92 73.03 23.71
CA VAL A 554 92.78 73.02 22.52
C VAL A 554 93.51 74.36 22.35
N GLN A 555 92.80 75.48 22.51
CA GLN A 555 93.40 76.82 22.42
C GLN A 555 94.48 77.02 23.49
N GLU A 556 94.19 76.61 24.73
CA GLU A 556 95.14 76.70 25.85
C GLU A 556 96.36 75.80 25.64
N GLY A 557 96.15 74.56 25.16
CA GLY A 557 97.22 73.62 24.86
C GLY A 557 98.13 74.08 23.73
N LEU A 558 97.57 74.71 22.68
CA LEU A 558 98.34 75.32 21.59
C LEU A 558 99.17 76.52 22.09
N SER A 559 98.64 77.32 23.01
CA SER A 559 99.37 78.41 23.67
C SER A 559 100.61 77.92 24.45
N GLN A 560 100.52 76.76 25.11
CA GLN A 560 101.65 76.15 25.83
C GLN A 560 102.74 75.58 24.90
N ILE A 561 102.39 75.15 23.68
CA ILE A 561 103.38 74.78 22.65
C ILE A 561 104.22 76.01 22.28
N THR A 562 103.58 77.16 22.08
CA THR A 562 104.29 78.42 21.79
C THR A 562 105.12 78.95 22.97
N ALA A 563 104.85 78.51 24.19
CA ALA A 563 105.59 78.87 25.41
C ALA A 563 106.78 77.94 25.74
N ASN A 564 107.12 77.01 24.84
CA ASN A 564 108.24 76.07 24.97
C ASN A 564 108.13 75.11 26.18
N ASN A 565 106.91 74.78 26.61
CA ASN A 565 106.61 73.84 27.69
C ASN A 565 105.90 72.58 27.13
N PRO A 566 106.60 71.72 26.36
CA PRO A 566 105.98 70.64 25.59
C PRO A 566 105.25 69.62 26.46
N ALA A 567 105.70 69.38 27.70
CA ALA A 567 105.03 68.48 28.64
C ALA A 567 103.66 69.01 29.13
N GLN A 568 103.56 70.31 29.41
CA GLN A 568 102.28 70.93 29.82
C GLN A 568 101.32 71.05 28.63
N ALA A 569 101.84 71.39 27.45
CA ALA A 569 101.06 71.43 26.22
C ALA A 569 100.45 70.05 25.87
N ILE A 570 101.24 68.97 25.97
CA ILE A 570 100.76 67.61 25.77
C ILE A 570 99.69 67.25 26.79
N SER A 571 99.86 67.60 28.07
CA SER A 571 98.86 67.32 29.12
C SER A 571 97.51 67.96 28.79
N ILE A 572 97.50 69.26 28.48
CA ILE A 572 96.27 70.02 28.21
C ILE A 572 95.62 69.56 26.90
N LEU A 573 96.39 69.37 25.83
CA LEU A 573 95.87 68.85 24.57
C LEU A 573 95.37 67.40 24.72
N THR A 574 95.98 66.59 25.59
CA THR A 574 95.51 65.23 25.90
C THR A 574 94.17 65.27 26.63
N GLN A 575 93.95 66.23 27.54
CA GLN A 575 92.65 66.44 28.17
C GLN A 575 91.57 66.81 27.13
N ALA A 576 91.88 67.74 26.22
CA ALA A 576 90.97 68.10 25.12
C ALA A 576 90.67 66.89 24.21
N LYS A 577 91.71 66.14 23.80
CA LYS A 577 91.58 64.93 22.98
C LYS A 577 90.74 63.87 23.67
N ASN A 578 90.91 63.66 24.98
CA ASN A 578 90.12 62.71 25.75
C ASN A 578 88.63 63.09 25.77
N ILE A 579 88.30 64.39 25.81
CA ILE A 579 86.91 64.87 25.73
C ILE A 579 86.33 64.59 24.32
N TYR A 580 87.04 64.94 23.24
CA TYR A 580 86.59 64.58 21.87
C TYR A 580 86.49 63.07 21.65
N GLN A 581 87.37 62.29 22.29
CA GLN A 581 87.39 60.83 22.18
C GLN A 581 86.22 60.18 22.93
N LYS A 582 85.80 60.75 24.08
CA LYS A 582 84.54 60.41 24.74
C LYS A 582 83.32 60.74 23.86
N MET A 583 83.36 61.86 23.13
CA MET A 583 82.31 62.23 22.16
C MET A 583 82.38 61.44 20.83
N LYS A 584 83.41 60.60 20.64
CA LYS A 584 83.72 59.90 19.38
C LYS A 584 83.81 60.82 18.15
N ASP A 585 84.18 62.08 18.34
CA ASP A 585 84.43 63.02 17.25
C ASP A 585 85.81 62.74 16.64
N THR A 586 85.85 61.77 15.73
CA THR A 586 87.09 61.29 15.11
C THR A 586 87.84 62.38 14.37
N ASN A 587 87.15 63.38 13.83
CA ASN A 587 87.80 64.48 13.11
C ASN A 587 88.61 65.35 14.08
N ASN A 588 88.00 65.77 15.19
CA ASN A 588 88.69 66.59 16.19
C ASN A 588 89.71 65.78 17.02
N VAL A 589 89.45 64.49 17.30
CA VAL A 589 90.45 63.58 17.90
C VAL A 589 91.70 63.48 17.03
N ASN A 590 91.53 63.40 15.70
CA ASN A 590 92.64 63.35 14.75
C ASN A 590 93.38 64.69 14.64
N ILE A 591 92.65 65.82 14.64
CA ILE A 591 93.23 67.17 14.60
C ILE A 591 94.06 67.45 15.86
N VAL A 592 93.49 67.24 17.05
CA VAL A 592 94.22 67.40 18.33
C VAL A 592 95.34 66.38 18.45
N GLY A 593 95.14 65.17 17.92
CA GLY A 593 96.18 64.15 17.79
C GLY A 593 97.39 64.60 16.97
N LYS A 594 97.20 65.40 15.91
CA LYS A 594 98.31 66.00 15.15
C LYS A 594 99.09 67.02 15.99
N TYR A 595 98.40 67.86 16.77
CA TYR A 595 99.07 68.83 17.66
C TYR A 595 99.84 68.16 18.80
N ILE A 596 99.28 67.10 19.39
CA ILE A 596 99.99 66.28 20.39
C ILE A 596 101.19 65.57 19.76
N ASN A 597 101.07 65.03 18.54
CA ASN A 597 102.18 64.39 17.84
C ASN A 597 103.32 65.36 17.53
N GLN A 598 103.02 66.60 17.12
CA GLN A 598 104.03 67.65 16.91
C GLN A 598 104.77 68.00 18.22
N ALA A 599 104.08 68.02 19.37
CA ALA A 599 104.72 68.21 20.67
C ALA A 599 105.45 66.94 21.17
N GLN A 600 104.99 65.75 20.79
CA GLN A 600 105.59 64.45 21.16
C GLN A 600 106.79 64.07 20.29
N GLU A 601 106.89 64.49 19.04
CA GLU A 601 108.12 64.35 18.22
C GLU A 601 109.32 65.06 18.87
N PHE A 602 109.07 66.05 19.73
CA PHE A 602 110.08 66.71 20.56
C PHE A 602 110.54 65.87 21.77
N ILE A 603 109.69 64.97 22.29
CA ILE A 603 109.99 64.11 23.47
C ILE A 603 110.41 62.69 23.04
N LYS A 604 110.07 62.27 21.82
CA LYS A 604 110.19 60.90 21.33
C LYS A 604 111.38 60.73 20.36
N PHE A 605 112.55 61.23 20.74
CA PHE A 605 113.82 60.56 20.40
C PHE A 605 114.16 59.47 21.45
N GLU A 606 113.60 59.56 22.67
CA GLU A 606 113.78 58.57 23.71
C GLU A 606 112.62 57.55 23.77
N SER A 607 112.96 56.28 24.01
CA SER A 607 112.08 55.21 24.50
C SER A 607 111.17 54.49 23.48
N GLN A 608 111.78 53.96 22.42
CA GLN A 608 111.24 52.87 21.58
C GLN A 608 111.06 51.53 22.34
N ASN A 609 110.22 51.44 23.39
CA ASN A 609 110.15 50.23 24.24
C ASN A 609 108.74 49.67 24.56
N VAL A 610 107.73 49.91 23.70
CA VAL A 610 106.33 49.49 23.98
C VAL A 610 105.90 48.18 23.28
N GLU A 611 106.78 47.50 22.55
CA GLU A 611 106.40 46.27 21.82
C GLU A 611 106.08 45.05 22.70
N LYS A 612 106.41 45.07 24.00
CA LYS A 612 106.26 43.88 24.86
C LYS A 612 104.87 43.63 25.43
N LEU A 613 103.91 44.55 25.33
CA LEU A 613 102.58 44.39 25.96
C LEU A 613 101.50 43.76 25.07
N LYS A 614 101.78 43.53 23.77
CA LYS A 614 100.82 42.91 22.84
C LYS A 614 100.68 41.39 23.00
N ALA A 615 101.68 40.70 23.54
CA ALA A 615 101.72 39.24 23.57
C ALA A 615 100.76 38.61 24.60
N GLN A 616 100.44 39.31 25.69
CA GLN A 616 99.63 38.74 26.79
C GLN A 616 98.11 38.79 26.55
N LYS A 617 97.64 39.54 25.55
CA LYS A 617 96.21 39.69 25.27
C LYS A 617 95.63 38.58 24.36
N LEU A 618 96.51 37.82 23.68
CA LEU A 618 96.11 36.82 22.69
C LEU A 618 95.72 35.48 23.33
N GLU A 619 96.42 35.09 24.40
CA GLU A 619 96.26 33.80 25.07
C GLU A 619 94.93 33.66 25.83
N TYR A 620 94.35 34.77 26.30
CA TYR A 620 93.05 34.77 26.99
C TYR A 620 91.86 34.73 26.00
N SER A 621 92.05 35.18 24.76
CA SER A 621 91.03 35.23 23.71
C SER A 621 90.78 33.85 23.08
N GLU A 622 91.81 33.02 22.97
CA GLU A 622 91.72 31.70 22.35
C GLU A 622 91.00 30.67 23.23
N LYS A 623 91.11 30.80 24.56
CA LYS A 623 90.37 29.94 25.52
C LYS A 623 88.86 30.16 25.49
N LEU A 624 88.40 31.42 25.40
CA LEU A 624 86.97 31.75 25.33
C LEU A 624 86.32 31.24 24.02
N LYS A 625 87.05 31.35 22.90
CA LYS A 625 86.60 30.84 21.59
C LYS A 625 86.39 29.32 21.58
N SER A 626 87.25 28.56 22.26
CA SER A 626 87.13 27.09 22.29
C SER A 626 85.85 26.61 23.00
N GLN A 627 85.43 27.31 24.07
CA GLN A 627 84.21 26.98 24.83
C GLN A 627 82.93 27.41 24.11
N GLU A 628 82.93 28.54 23.40
CA GLU A 628 81.80 28.94 22.53
C GLU A 628 81.62 27.98 21.34
N THR A 629 82.72 27.46 20.79
CA THR A 629 82.66 26.54 19.65
C THR A 629 82.07 25.19 20.06
N GLU A 630 82.50 24.62 21.19
CA GLU A 630 81.99 23.35 21.73
C GLU A 630 80.51 23.42 22.15
N TYR A 631 80.06 24.55 22.70
CA TYR A 631 78.66 24.79 23.03
C TYR A 631 77.80 24.98 21.77
N SER A 632 78.30 25.70 20.76
CA SER A 632 77.59 25.88 19.48
C SER A 632 77.48 24.59 18.66
N GLU A 633 78.48 23.71 18.73
CA GLU A 633 78.47 22.41 18.06
C GLU A 633 77.51 21.44 18.73
N LYS A 634 77.40 21.44 20.06
CA LYS A 634 76.35 20.69 20.79
C LYS A 634 74.96 21.21 20.47
N LEU A 635 74.75 22.52 20.43
CA LEU A 635 73.46 23.12 20.08
C LEU A 635 73.08 22.79 18.63
N LYS A 636 74.04 22.86 17.69
CA LYS A 636 73.84 22.42 16.30
C LYS A 636 73.53 20.94 16.19
N GLN A 637 74.22 20.07 16.93
CA GLN A 637 73.89 18.63 16.92
C GLN A 637 72.50 18.36 17.48
N GLN A 638 72.08 19.10 18.50
CA GLN A 638 70.76 18.98 19.10
C GLN A 638 69.67 19.54 18.17
N GLU A 639 69.91 20.65 17.49
CA GLU A 639 69.05 21.20 16.43
C GLU A 639 68.96 20.26 15.23
N ILE A 640 70.06 19.67 14.79
CA ILE A 640 70.09 18.67 13.70
C ILE A 640 69.32 17.42 14.12
N GLN A 641 69.46 16.93 15.36
CA GLN A 641 68.66 15.82 15.88
C GLN A 641 67.17 16.15 15.93
N LEU A 642 66.82 17.36 16.39
CA LEU A 642 65.44 17.81 16.44
C LEU A 642 64.86 17.99 15.03
N GLN A 643 65.65 18.50 14.07
CA GLN A 643 65.29 18.62 12.65
C GLN A 643 65.13 17.25 11.99
N GLN A 644 65.99 16.28 12.31
CA GLN A 644 65.86 14.91 11.83
C GLN A 644 64.62 14.22 12.41
N GLN A 645 64.30 14.47 13.69
CA GLN A 645 63.07 13.99 14.31
C GLN A 645 61.81 14.67 13.74
N LEU A 646 61.87 15.98 13.47
CA LEU A 646 60.81 16.73 12.79
C LEU A 646 60.63 16.24 11.35
N GLN A 647 61.70 16.05 10.57
CA GLN A 647 61.62 15.48 9.22
C GLN A 647 61.12 14.04 9.22
N ALA A 648 61.52 13.23 10.21
CA ALA A 648 60.99 11.87 10.37
C ALA A 648 59.51 11.89 10.72
N LYS A 649 59.07 12.81 11.61
CA LYS A 649 57.66 13.03 11.96
C LYS A 649 56.85 13.60 10.80
N GLU A 650 57.40 14.52 10.02
CA GLU A 650 56.77 15.09 8.83
C GLU A 650 56.65 14.03 7.73
N MET A 651 57.66 13.17 7.54
CA MET A 651 57.55 12.01 6.65
C MET A 651 56.53 10.99 7.15
N GLU A 652 56.47 10.73 8.46
CA GLU A 652 55.47 9.85 9.07
C GLU A 652 54.04 10.41 8.90
N ILE A 653 53.85 11.71 9.11
CA ILE A 653 52.60 12.43 8.86
C ILE A 653 52.27 12.44 7.37
N LYS A 654 53.25 12.63 6.48
CA LYS A 654 53.04 12.64 5.03
C LYS A 654 52.67 11.25 4.51
N VAL A 655 53.29 10.19 5.03
CA VAL A 655 52.92 8.80 4.75
C VAL A 655 51.53 8.50 5.32
N GLN A 656 51.19 8.99 6.51
CA GLN A 656 49.82 8.87 7.05
C GLN A 656 48.80 9.66 6.22
N GLN A 657 49.13 10.86 5.74
CA GLN A 657 48.27 11.65 4.87
C GLN A 657 48.09 11.01 3.50
N GLU A 658 49.14 10.43 2.92
CA GLU A 658 49.06 9.65 1.68
C GLU A 658 48.26 8.36 1.88
N GLN A 659 48.38 7.68 3.03
CA GLN A 659 47.54 6.53 3.37
C GLN A 659 46.08 6.92 3.56
N MET A 660 45.80 8.04 4.25
CA MET A 660 44.44 8.57 4.41
C MET A 660 43.84 9.02 3.07
N GLU A 661 44.63 9.64 2.19
CA GLU A 661 44.17 10.07 0.86
C GLU A 661 43.95 8.87 -0.06
N GLN A 662 44.79 7.83 0.00
CA GLN A 662 44.55 6.55 -0.68
C GLN A 662 43.30 5.84 -0.14
N GLU A 663 43.07 5.86 1.17
CA GLU A 663 41.87 5.28 1.78
C GLU A 663 40.62 6.09 1.41
N ARG A 664 40.72 7.41 1.36
CA ARG A 664 39.67 8.31 0.87
C ARG A 664 39.33 8.05 -0.59
N GLN A 665 40.33 7.95 -1.46
CA GLN A 665 40.12 7.61 -2.89
C GLN A 665 39.46 6.24 -3.06
N LYS A 666 39.85 5.24 -2.26
CA LYS A 666 39.17 3.94 -2.22
C LYS A 666 37.71 4.06 -1.78
N ARG A 667 37.42 4.87 -0.76
CA ARG A 667 36.04 5.12 -0.30
C ARG A 667 35.21 5.88 -1.34
N GLU A 668 35.79 6.85 -2.04
CA GLU A 668 35.14 7.57 -3.14
C GLU A 668 34.86 6.64 -4.33
N GLU A 669 35.78 5.73 -4.67
CA GLU A 669 35.57 4.72 -5.73
C GLU A 669 34.46 3.74 -5.36
N ILE A 670 34.44 3.25 -4.11
CA ILE A 670 33.37 2.38 -3.60
C ILE A 670 32.02 3.11 -3.62
N SER A 671 31.99 4.39 -3.20
CA SER A 671 30.78 5.21 -3.23
C SER A 671 30.22 5.35 -4.64
N ARG A 672 31.08 5.60 -5.64
CA ARG A 672 30.68 5.64 -7.06
C ARG A 672 30.16 4.30 -7.57
N LYS A 673 30.76 3.17 -7.16
CA LYS A 673 30.29 1.83 -7.51
C LYS A 673 28.89 1.57 -6.91
N ILE A 674 28.65 1.96 -5.67
CA ILE A 674 27.34 1.85 -5.01
C ILE A 674 26.29 2.74 -5.69
N GLU A 675 26.65 3.98 -6.05
CA GLU A 675 25.77 4.90 -6.78
C GLU A 675 25.40 4.36 -8.18
N ASN A 676 26.36 3.79 -8.90
CA ASN A 676 26.12 3.12 -10.17
C ASN A 676 25.19 1.90 -10.00
N ALA A 677 25.42 1.07 -8.98
CA ALA A 677 24.56 -0.08 -8.68
C ALA A 677 23.11 0.34 -8.39
N LEU A 678 22.90 1.44 -7.64
CA LEU A 678 21.58 2.02 -7.37
C LEU A 678 20.89 2.51 -8.64
N ASN A 679 21.62 3.21 -9.52
CA ASN A 679 21.08 3.69 -10.80
C ASN A 679 20.69 2.52 -11.72
N LEU A 680 21.49 1.46 -11.76
CA LEU A 680 21.19 0.25 -12.52
C LEU A 680 19.98 -0.51 -11.94
N GLU A 681 19.85 -0.54 -10.60
CA GLU A 681 18.68 -1.14 -9.94
C GLU A 681 17.38 -0.38 -10.28
N MET A 682 17.43 0.95 -10.28
CA MET A 682 16.29 1.80 -10.64
C MET A 682 15.91 1.64 -12.13
N GLN A 683 16.90 1.52 -13.01
CA GLN A 683 16.65 1.20 -14.43
C GLN A 683 16.02 -0.20 -14.58
N ALA A 684 16.50 -1.19 -13.83
CA ALA A 684 15.95 -2.53 -13.83
C ALA A 684 14.49 -2.57 -13.34
N ASP A 685 14.18 -1.83 -12.26
CA ASP A 685 12.83 -1.66 -11.73
C ASP A 685 11.90 -1.01 -12.79
N GLN A 686 12.37 0.02 -13.50
CA GLN A 686 11.60 0.68 -14.57
C GLN A 686 11.36 -0.26 -15.77
N LEU A 687 12.39 -1.00 -16.21
CA LEU A 687 12.28 -1.96 -17.30
C LEU A 687 11.33 -3.12 -16.96
N ALA A 688 11.25 -3.52 -15.68
CA ALA A 688 10.27 -4.50 -15.22
C ALA A 688 8.84 -3.97 -15.32
N ILE A 689 8.61 -2.69 -14.99
CA ILE A 689 7.30 -2.02 -15.13
C ILE A 689 6.89 -1.95 -16.61
N ASP A 690 7.84 -1.70 -17.50
CA ASP A 690 7.62 -1.63 -18.94
C ASP A 690 7.48 -3.01 -19.63
N GLU A 691 7.41 -4.10 -18.84
CA GLU A 691 7.35 -5.51 -19.28
C GLU A 691 8.53 -5.97 -20.17
N LYS A 692 9.67 -5.28 -20.07
CA LYS A 692 10.94 -5.62 -20.73
C LYS A 692 11.80 -6.49 -19.82
N PHE A 693 11.30 -7.69 -19.53
CA PHE A 693 11.85 -8.54 -18.48
C PHE A 693 13.30 -9.00 -18.73
N GLU A 694 13.70 -9.28 -19.98
CA GLU A 694 15.08 -9.67 -20.30
C GLU A 694 16.08 -8.54 -20.04
N GLU A 695 15.74 -7.31 -20.44
CA GLU A 695 16.56 -6.12 -20.20
C GLU A 695 16.63 -5.79 -18.69
N SER A 696 15.53 -5.98 -17.97
CA SER A 696 15.45 -5.82 -16.51
C SER A 696 16.34 -6.83 -15.75
N ILE A 697 16.29 -8.12 -16.12
CA ILE A 697 17.13 -9.17 -15.51
C ILE A 697 18.62 -8.87 -15.74
N ALA A 698 19.00 -8.49 -16.97
CA ALA A 698 20.38 -8.15 -17.29
C ALA A 698 20.89 -6.99 -16.41
N LYS A 699 20.04 -5.99 -16.14
CA LYS A 699 20.38 -4.85 -15.29
C LYS A 699 20.47 -5.21 -13.81
N TYR A 700 19.60 -6.08 -13.28
CA TYR A 700 19.76 -6.58 -11.91
C TYR A 700 21.02 -7.45 -11.72
N GLU A 701 21.38 -8.27 -12.71
CA GLU A 701 22.64 -9.05 -12.67
C GLU A 701 23.88 -8.13 -12.73
N GLU A 702 23.82 -7.05 -13.51
CA GLU A 702 24.85 -6.01 -13.54
C GLU A 702 24.99 -5.30 -12.17
N THR A 703 23.87 -4.92 -11.55
CA THR A 703 23.84 -4.38 -10.18
C THR A 703 24.41 -5.35 -9.17
N LYS A 704 24.01 -6.63 -9.24
CA LYS A 704 24.45 -7.68 -8.32
C LYS A 704 25.97 -7.88 -8.41
N LYS A 705 26.53 -7.94 -9.62
CA LYS A 705 27.97 -8.07 -9.84
C LYS A 705 28.75 -6.91 -9.21
N ILE A 706 28.27 -5.67 -9.34
CA ILE A 706 28.90 -4.50 -8.73
C ILE A 706 28.85 -4.58 -7.20
N LEU A 707 27.74 -5.04 -6.61
CA LEU A 707 27.61 -5.20 -5.16
C LEU A 707 28.45 -6.37 -4.63
N GLU A 708 28.61 -7.45 -5.39
CA GLU A 708 29.51 -8.56 -5.05
C GLU A 708 30.97 -8.11 -5.05
N GLU A 709 31.40 -7.32 -6.04
CA GLU A 709 32.73 -6.71 -6.10
C GLU A 709 32.99 -5.76 -4.92
N VAL A 710 32.00 -4.97 -4.52
CA VAL A 710 32.10 -4.07 -3.34
C VAL A 710 32.13 -4.87 -2.02
N ASN A 711 31.43 -6.01 -1.95
CA ASN A 711 31.36 -6.83 -0.74
C ASN A 711 32.66 -7.60 -0.46
N THR A 712 33.45 -7.92 -1.49
CA THR A 712 34.78 -8.54 -1.33
C THR A 712 35.84 -7.61 -0.74
N ASP A 713 35.66 -6.28 -0.84
CA ASP A 713 36.61 -5.27 -0.35
C ASP A 713 36.48 -4.96 1.16
N GLY A 714 35.56 -5.63 1.87
CA GLY A 714 35.58 -5.79 3.34
C GLY A 714 35.27 -4.57 4.22
N ASN A 715 35.04 -3.38 3.66
CA ASN A 715 35.04 -2.12 4.43
C ASN A 715 33.72 -1.32 4.41
N PHE A 716 32.65 -1.81 3.78
CA PHE A 716 31.43 -1.00 3.58
C PHE A 716 30.12 -1.76 3.81
N GLY A 717 29.97 -2.36 5.00
CA GLY A 717 28.74 -3.01 5.43
C GLY A 717 28.43 -4.28 4.64
N ASN A 718 28.01 -5.32 5.33
CA ASN A 718 27.69 -6.60 4.70
C ASN A 718 26.54 -6.42 3.67
N GLN A 719 26.86 -6.39 2.37
CA GLN A 719 25.87 -6.20 1.29
C GLN A 719 25.07 -7.48 0.99
N VAL A 720 25.30 -8.57 1.73
CA VAL A 720 24.64 -9.86 1.54
C VAL A 720 23.12 -9.74 1.57
N ALA A 721 22.55 -8.91 2.44
CA ALA A 721 21.10 -8.70 2.50
C ALA A 721 20.55 -8.05 1.21
N LYS A 722 21.32 -7.13 0.61
CA LYS A 722 20.93 -6.44 -0.63
C LYS A 722 21.09 -7.33 -1.86
N ILE A 723 22.14 -8.16 -1.89
CA ILE A 723 22.37 -9.20 -2.90
C ILE A 723 21.26 -10.27 -2.84
N GLU A 724 20.85 -10.68 -1.64
CA GLU A 724 19.72 -11.61 -1.45
C GLU A 724 18.40 -10.98 -1.92
N GLY A 725 18.18 -9.70 -1.64
CA GLY A 725 17.04 -8.94 -2.16
C GLY A 725 17.00 -8.87 -3.69
N LEU A 726 18.15 -8.64 -4.34
CA LEU A 726 18.27 -8.65 -5.80
C LEU A 726 18.01 -10.03 -6.40
N ASN A 727 18.50 -11.10 -5.78
CA ASN A 727 18.19 -12.47 -6.22
C ASN A 727 16.68 -12.75 -6.19
N LYS A 728 15.97 -12.29 -5.15
CA LYS A 728 14.50 -12.39 -5.08
C LYS A 728 13.81 -11.58 -6.18
N LYS A 729 14.31 -10.37 -6.49
CA LYS A 729 13.81 -9.56 -7.61
C LYS A 729 14.03 -10.25 -8.96
N ILE A 730 15.23 -10.79 -9.21
CA ILE A 730 15.56 -11.54 -10.43
C ILE A 730 14.64 -12.75 -10.60
N GLU A 731 14.50 -13.60 -9.56
CA GLU A 731 13.60 -14.76 -9.61
C GLU A 731 12.16 -14.37 -9.92
N LYS A 732 11.70 -13.23 -9.37
CA LYS A 732 10.35 -12.70 -9.63
C LYS A 732 10.18 -12.29 -11.09
N ILE A 733 11.13 -11.54 -11.65
CA ILE A 733 11.07 -11.08 -13.04
C ILE A 733 11.23 -12.24 -14.03
N GLU A 734 12.10 -13.21 -13.75
CA GLU A 734 12.20 -14.46 -14.52
C GLU A 734 10.87 -15.23 -14.52
N GLY A 735 10.18 -15.26 -13.38
CA GLY A 735 8.84 -15.83 -13.26
C GLY A 735 7.82 -15.15 -14.17
N TYR A 736 7.83 -13.81 -14.25
CA TYR A 736 6.96 -13.07 -15.19
C TYR A 736 7.34 -13.26 -16.66
N LEU A 737 8.64 -13.34 -16.97
CA LEU A 737 9.11 -13.66 -18.34
C LEU A 737 8.63 -15.06 -18.77
N LEU A 738 8.77 -16.06 -17.91
CA LEU A 738 8.29 -17.42 -18.16
C LEU A 738 6.76 -17.48 -18.29
N LYS A 739 6.03 -16.68 -17.49
CA LYS A 739 4.57 -16.50 -17.65
C LYS A 739 4.24 -15.96 -19.04
N LYS A 740 4.89 -14.89 -19.47
CA LYS A 740 4.69 -14.25 -20.79
C LYS A 740 4.99 -15.24 -21.93
N ASN A 741 6.12 -15.93 -21.87
CA ASN A 741 6.52 -16.93 -22.86
C ASN A 741 5.58 -18.15 -22.88
N GLY A 742 5.14 -18.63 -21.72
CA GLY A 742 4.16 -19.73 -21.62
C GLY A 742 2.78 -19.34 -22.15
N GLU A 743 2.37 -18.08 -21.99
CA GLU A 743 1.14 -17.53 -22.58
C GLU A 743 1.24 -17.40 -24.10
N GLU A 744 2.41 -17.06 -24.62
CA GLU A 744 2.68 -17.04 -26.05
C GLU A 744 2.67 -18.45 -26.65
N ASP A 745 3.24 -19.43 -25.95
CA ASP A 745 3.17 -20.84 -26.35
C ASP A 745 1.75 -21.40 -26.33
N LEU A 746 0.92 -20.96 -25.36
CA LEU A 746 -0.52 -21.22 -25.34
C LEU A 746 -1.23 -20.65 -26.58
N LYS A 747 -0.86 -19.44 -27.02
CA LYS A 747 -1.41 -18.82 -28.25
C LYS A 747 -0.96 -19.58 -29.50
N ASN A 748 0.32 -19.97 -29.54
CA ASN A 748 0.96 -20.68 -30.65
C ASN A 748 0.67 -22.20 -30.65
N LYS A 749 -0.19 -22.69 -29.75
CA LYS A 749 -0.59 -24.10 -29.63
C LYS A 749 0.57 -25.07 -29.30
N ARG A 750 1.69 -24.56 -28.77
CA ARG A 750 2.81 -25.35 -28.24
C ARG A 750 2.50 -25.78 -26.80
N TRP A 751 1.56 -26.72 -26.65
CA TRP A 751 0.96 -27.01 -25.34
C TRP A 751 1.93 -27.60 -24.32
N LYS A 752 2.90 -28.42 -24.75
CA LYS A 752 3.90 -29.00 -23.84
C LYS A 752 4.87 -27.94 -23.31
N ASP A 753 5.42 -27.13 -24.21
CA ASP A 753 6.32 -26.03 -23.87
C ASP A 753 5.61 -24.99 -22.99
N ALA A 754 4.31 -24.74 -23.22
CA ALA A 754 3.50 -23.89 -22.37
C ALA A 754 3.30 -24.44 -20.96
N VAL A 755 3.09 -25.76 -20.81
CA VAL A 755 2.99 -26.41 -19.49
C VAL A 755 4.32 -26.27 -18.75
N GLU A 756 5.43 -26.56 -19.40
CA GLU A 756 6.76 -26.47 -18.80
C GLU A 756 7.07 -25.05 -18.32
N LYS A 757 6.89 -24.04 -19.17
CA LYS A 757 7.18 -22.64 -18.83
C LYS A 757 6.23 -22.07 -17.77
N LEU A 758 4.93 -22.42 -17.80
CA LEU A 758 3.98 -21.97 -16.78
C LEU A 758 4.21 -22.65 -15.41
N THR A 759 4.70 -23.90 -15.39
CA THR A 759 5.12 -24.57 -14.16
C THR A 759 6.36 -23.90 -13.57
N GLN A 760 7.39 -23.65 -14.39
CA GLN A 760 8.60 -22.94 -13.95
C GLN A 760 8.29 -21.50 -13.49
N ALA A 761 7.36 -20.82 -14.18
CA ALA A 761 6.88 -19.49 -13.78
C ALA A 761 6.23 -19.52 -12.38
N LYS A 762 5.39 -20.53 -12.12
CA LYS A 762 4.73 -20.71 -10.82
C LYS A 762 5.76 -20.93 -9.71
N GLU A 763 6.71 -21.85 -9.90
CA GLU A 763 7.73 -22.16 -8.88
C GLU A 763 8.59 -20.93 -8.52
N LYS A 764 9.03 -20.16 -9.51
CA LYS A 764 9.84 -18.94 -9.29
C LYS A 764 9.03 -17.81 -8.63
N LEU A 765 7.75 -17.66 -8.97
CA LEU A 765 6.88 -16.66 -8.34
C LEU A 765 6.48 -17.03 -6.90
N GLU A 766 6.35 -18.32 -6.59
CA GLU A 766 6.17 -18.82 -5.22
C GLU A 766 7.42 -18.58 -4.36
N LYS A 767 8.62 -18.89 -4.87
CA LYS A 767 9.89 -18.67 -4.16
C LYS A 767 10.19 -17.19 -3.91
N SER A 768 9.80 -16.31 -4.81
CA SER A 768 9.99 -14.85 -4.68
C SER A 768 8.96 -14.16 -3.76
N GLY A 769 7.99 -14.88 -3.19
CA GLY A 769 6.99 -14.32 -2.27
C GLY A 769 5.88 -13.52 -2.95
N THR A 770 5.55 -13.85 -4.20
CA THR A 770 4.49 -13.16 -4.96
C THR A 770 3.09 -13.47 -4.40
N LYS A 771 2.15 -12.52 -4.51
CA LYS A 771 0.80 -12.63 -3.92
C LYS A 771 0.03 -13.83 -4.49
N GLN A 772 -0.71 -14.56 -3.64
CA GLN A 772 -1.46 -15.76 -4.02
C GLN A 772 -2.45 -15.59 -5.18
N ASN A 773 -3.03 -14.38 -5.33
CA ASN A 773 -3.96 -14.08 -6.42
C ASN A 773 -3.30 -14.14 -7.81
N GLU A 774 -2.03 -13.73 -7.92
CA GLU A 774 -1.27 -13.78 -9.18
C GLU A 774 -0.84 -15.21 -9.51
N ILE A 775 -0.48 -15.99 -8.48
CA ILE A 775 -0.16 -17.42 -8.61
C ILE A 775 -1.41 -18.18 -9.09
N ALA A 776 -2.59 -17.90 -8.53
CA ALA A 776 -3.86 -18.50 -8.94
C ALA A 776 -4.21 -18.22 -10.42
N GLU A 777 -3.80 -17.07 -10.96
CA GLU A 777 -3.99 -16.75 -12.38
C GLU A 777 -3.15 -17.68 -13.27
N ILE A 778 -1.90 -17.94 -12.89
CA ILE A 778 -0.99 -18.86 -13.60
C ILE A 778 -1.51 -20.29 -13.50
N GLU A 779 -1.97 -20.73 -12.33
CA GLU A 779 -2.58 -22.07 -12.17
C GLU A 779 -3.78 -22.30 -13.09
N LYS A 780 -4.60 -21.26 -13.29
CA LYS A 780 -5.74 -21.33 -14.19
C LYS A 780 -5.29 -21.51 -15.65
N LYS A 781 -4.21 -20.84 -16.05
CA LYS A 781 -3.60 -20.96 -17.38
C LYS A 781 -2.87 -22.30 -17.56
N LEU A 782 -2.19 -22.77 -16.52
CA LEU A 782 -1.52 -24.08 -16.47
C LEU A 782 -2.53 -25.22 -16.63
N LYS A 783 -3.62 -25.26 -15.86
CA LYS A 783 -4.70 -26.26 -16.02
C LYS A 783 -5.29 -26.27 -17.43
N LYS A 784 -5.38 -25.10 -18.08
CA LYS A 784 -5.83 -24.97 -19.48
C LYS A 784 -4.79 -25.56 -20.45
N ALA A 785 -3.50 -25.31 -20.24
CA ALA A 785 -2.41 -25.87 -21.02
C ALA A 785 -2.35 -27.40 -20.88
N GLU A 786 -2.40 -27.93 -19.65
CA GLU A 786 -2.41 -29.37 -19.35
C GLU A 786 -3.58 -30.10 -20.00
N LYS A 787 -4.80 -29.53 -19.90
CA LYS A 787 -5.99 -30.09 -20.55
C LYS A 787 -5.85 -30.16 -22.08
N LYS A 788 -5.10 -29.23 -22.69
CA LYS A 788 -4.86 -29.20 -24.14
C LYS A 788 -3.69 -30.09 -24.55
N ALA A 789 -2.62 -30.17 -23.75
CA ALA A 789 -1.49 -31.07 -23.95
C ALA A 789 -1.89 -32.55 -23.81
N ASN A 790 -2.85 -32.85 -22.92
CA ASN A 790 -3.37 -34.21 -22.69
C ASN A 790 -4.50 -34.61 -23.65
N LYS A 791 -4.93 -33.74 -24.57
CA LYS A 791 -5.79 -34.17 -25.68
C LYS A 791 -4.96 -34.99 -26.66
N LYS A 792 -5.17 -36.30 -26.66
CA LYS A 792 -4.66 -37.28 -27.63
C LYS A 792 -5.23 -37.07 -29.05
N TRP A 793 -5.12 -35.86 -29.62
CA TRP A 793 -5.52 -35.58 -31.01
C TRP A 793 -4.72 -36.43 -32.02
N TRP A 794 -3.51 -36.86 -31.66
CA TRP A 794 -2.65 -37.70 -32.52
C TRP A 794 -2.92 -39.22 -32.43
N GLN A 795 -3.89 -39.70 -31.63
CA GLN A 795 -4.29 -41.11 -31.69
C GLN A 795 -5.44 -41.38 -32.69
N PHE A 796 -5.95 -40.36 -33.38
CA PHE A 796 -7.04 -40.51 -34.38
C PHE A 796 -6.60 -40.41 -35.85
N TRP A 797 -5.31 -40.16 -36.15
CA TRP A 797 -4.79 -40.07 -37.53
C TRP A 797 -3.57 -41.00 -37.75
N LYS A 798 -3.69 -42.25 -37.30
CA LYS A 798 -2.77 -43.35 -37.69
C LYS A 798 -3.49 -44.57 -38.29
N ILE A 799 -4.78 -44.42 -38.56
CA ILE A 799 -5.62 -45.35 -39.32
C ILE A 799 -6.47 -44.46 -40.23
N PHE A 800 -5.86 -43.87 -41.25
CA PHE A 800 -6.44 -43.48 -42.54
C PHE A 800 -5.32 -42.98 -43.45
#